data_AF-A0A317W213-F1
#
_entry.id   AF-A0A317W213-F1
#
_cell.length_a   1.000
_cell.length_b   1.000
_cell.length_c   1.000
_cell.angle_alpha   90.00
_cell.angle_beta   90.00
_cell.angle_gamma   90.00
#
_symmetry.space_group_name_H-M   'P 1'
#
loop_
_entity.id
_entity.type
_entity.pdbx_description
1 polymer ?
#
loop_
_entity_poly.entity_id
_entity_poly.type
_entity_poly.pdbx_seq_one_letter_code
_entity_poly.pdbx_strand_id
1 'polypeptide(L)'
;MGFFAKRATLNDAAGSADAIVEAPEHDFEKQQIAHDEESHTALPQIPTTTVTIDPAVEARLLRKLDLRVPTLLGFLYLLSLLDRSNIGNAKIAGMEDDLHLTGNRYTWLLTIFYISYTLFEFLALMWKVMPPHRWAAITVLTWGIVATCQAATQSWGGMMALRFLLGMSEAAFGPGSPYLLSFFYRRQELGLRCGMFLSAAPLANSFAGALAYGITSGHAKIANWRLLFLVEGSPSLLAAFLAWFYLPDHPASARFLTEEEKEVARARSLRRTGESERVTGINWKELWETLLDAKAWITALMYFSCNVSFSSLPVFLPTILEDMGFASINAQGLTAPPYFASFLVTIATTWLADRIQQRGLVIAISSMVGAIGYVLLATCTSVGIRYFGVFLAAMGVFPSIANILPWVLNNQGSDSRRGMGIVLLNVIGQCGPFLGTNIFPSSDGPRYIRGQSICAAFMFFTVILALCLRRLLAWENRRLDKRYGAVRTAPGTTKEVTFGEENYGAGFRYVLNGIRFSITDLTPPTTRTLPIIYQTRAALSLYDAQFPPTNPGTRSPIPSHITGQVLTHLTHFQHTCADFHVPTSNIHVLATEATRTAPNSADFRASIKSATGWDVTLLSKEDEGRIGALGIASSAAEVAGLAMDLGGGSTQITWVMEQGGEVRTSERGAFSFPYGAAAVLRRMGEGEGAVSGRAMREEMRASFEHAVRQLGVPGELRELARKRGRFDLYLCGGGFRGWGYVLMKRSRRVRPYPIPVINGFRVVREEFHGVGDVVAAVQGDEEEGEGIFGVSKRRASQIPAVAVLVEVIMEALPEVTHIQFCQGGVREGFLFEKLSAEVRAQDPLLAATMVYAPAEGEGQGIGALLRGALPETASPIGGVSLPGAFTANFIAAVANLMYVHSRVPRESRSAAALHCTTTGILASTNCVSHVERAVIALVLCERWAGDLAPLDREYQRRLMRCVSPQEVWWSLYLGRVAAIVGDVYPAGRVDETQWRVRFETQWEDVVKKKGAACDLLRLIVRRNDAAPVLRERVQETAEKVEKVGKKKNWIHDYGVRGGHGGVGVGLGDVGRWWAGLRHVGLYKAMPSNREAGLVY
;
A
#
# COMPACT_ATOMS: atom_id res chain seq x y z
N MET A 1 -45.88 -20.25 -33.78
CA MET A 1 -47.15 -19.90 -33.08
C MET A 1 -46.81 -18.81 -32.07
N GLY A 2 -47.51 -17.69 -31.94
CA GLY A 2 -48.63 -17.16 -32.75
C GLY A 2 -49.72 -16.56 -31.87
N PHE A 3 -50.13 -15.30 -32.16
CA PHE A 3 -51.18 -14.52 -31.47
C PHE A 3 -50.88 -14.15 -29.99
N PHE A 4 -51.44 -13.08 -29.40
CA PHE A 4 -52.44 -12.10 -29.89
C PHE A 4 -51.96 -10.63 -29.72
N ALA A 5 -52.64 -9.69 -30.37
CA ALA A 5 -52.44 -8.23 -30.27
C ALA A 5 -53.78 -7.48 -30.38
N LYS A 6 -53.76 -6.12 -30.30
CA LYS A 6 -54.84 -5.08 -30.37
C LYS A 6 -55.08 -4.36 -29.03
N ARG A 7 -55.47 -3.08 -28.96
CA ARG A 7 -55.74 -1.97 -29.94
C ARG A 7 -55.34 -0.64 -29.22
N ALA A 8 -54.76 0.40 -29.86
CA ALA A 8 -55.34 1.37 -30.81
C ALA A 8 -56.46 2.26 -30.19
N THR A 9 -56.64 3.57 -30.48
CA THR A 9 -55.96 4.61 -31.32
C THR A 9 -56.73 5.94 -31.14
N LEU A 10 -56.11 7.12 -31.35
CA LEU A 10 -56.60 8.24 -32.22
C LEU A 10 -55.89 9.59 -31.94
N ASN A 11 -55.93 10.49 -32.93
CA ASN A 11 -55.48 11.89 -32.90
C ASN A 11 -56.70 12.84 -32.55
N ASP A 12 -56.71 14.19 -32.57
CA ASP A 12 -56.15 15.18 -33.50
C ASP A 12 -56.14 16.65 -32.98
N ALA A 13 -55.28 17.47 -33.61
CA ALA A 13 -55.42 18.90 -33.97
C ALA A 13 -55.77 20.07 -32.99
N ALA A 14 -54.78 20.98 -32.85
CA ALA A 14 -54.83 22.45 -33.06
C ALA A 14 -55.61 23.44 -32.13
N GLY A 15 -54.97 24.58 -31.83
CA GLY A 15 -55.54 25.78 -31.20
C GLY A 15 -54.43 26.80 -30.80
N SER A 16 -54.67 28.11 -30.87
CA SER A 16 -53.58 29.12 -30.90
C SER A 16 -53.77 30.38 -30.01
N ALA A 17 -52.63 30.92 -29.56
CA ALA A 17 -52.29 32.35 -29.33
C ALA A 17 -52.60 33.08 -28.00
N ASP A 18 -51.60 33.89 -27.62
CA ASP A 18 -51.55 35.19 -26.91
C ASP A 18 -52.09 35.43 -25.48
N ALA A 19 -51.16 35.58 -24.53
CA ALA A 19 -51.01 36.77 -23.66
C ALA A 19 -49.64 36.74 -22.90
N ILE A 20 -49.12 37.90 -22.45
CA ILE A 20 -47.77 38.07 -21.86
C ILE A 20 -47.83 38.93 -20.57
N VAL A 21 -47.02 38.62 -19.55
CA VAL A 21 -46.25 39.56 -18.65
C VAL A 21 -45.50 38.77 -17.54
N GLU A 22 -44.49 39.38 -16.91
CA GLU A 22 -43.25 38.76 -16.38
C GLU A 22 -43.22 38.36 -14.88
N ALA A 23 -42.50 37.25 -14.59
CA ALA A 23 -41.47 36.99 -13.55
C ALA A 23 -41.66 37.39 -12.03
N PRO A 24 -40.90 36.80 -11.06
CA PRO A 24 -39.84 35.78 -11.18
C PRO A 24 -39.98 34.49 -10.31
N GLU A 25 -39.08 33.56 -10.63
CA GLU A 25 -38.63 32.30 -9.99
C GLU A 25 -38.87 32.03 -8.49
N HIS A 26 -39.53 30.90 -8.20
CA HIS A 26 -38.96 29.68 -7.58
C HIS A 26 -39.96 28.53 -7.88
N ASP A 27 -39.56 27.29 -8.17
CA ASP A 27 -38.64 26.43 -7.40
C ASP A 27 -37.96 25.36 -8.30
N PHE A 28 -36.86 24.76 -7.85
CA PHE A 28 -36.14 23.71 -8.60
C PHE A 28 -36.39 22.31 -8.00
N GLU A 29 -37.09 21.41 -8.70
CA GLU A 29 -36.63 20.01 -8.85
C GLU A 29 -37.43 19.14 -9.85
N LYS A 30 -36.74 18.10 -10.35
CA LYS A 30 -37.26 16.86 -11.00
C LYS A 30 -37.86 16.94 -12.42
N GLN A 31 -36.93 16.98 -13.39
CA GLN A 31 -36.80 16.04 -14.52
C GLN A 31 -37.97 15.83 -15.50
N GLN A 32 -37.74 16.15 -16.79
CA GLN A 32 -37.40 15.14 -17.84
C GLN A 32 -37.14 15.81 -19.20
N ILE A 33 -35.90 15.75 -19.72
CA ILE A 33 -35.62 15.89 -21.16
C ILE A 33 -34.62 14.80 -21.59
N ALA A 34 -34.86 14.32 -22.80
CA ALA A 34 -34.31 13.17 -23.51
C ALA A 34 -32.79 13.11 -23.71
N HIS A 35 -32.34 11.94 -24.20
CA HIS A 35 -31.09 11.80 -24.94
C HIS A 35 -31.24 12.43 -26.34
N ASP A 36 -30.30 13.30 -26.70
CA ASP A 36 -29.85 13.53 -28.07
C ASP A 36 -28.32 13.33 -28.11
N GLU A 37 -27.78 13.01 -29.29
CA GLU A 37 -26.35 12.71 -29.49
C GLU A 37 -25.55 13.97 -29.89
N GLU A 38 -24.23 13.80 -30.08
CA GLU A 38 -23.27 14.82 -30.56
C GLU A 38 -22.99 16.06 -29.68
N SER A 39 -22.06 15.93 -28.73
CA SER A 39 -20.87 16.80 -28.72
C SER A 39 -19.75 16.27 -27.81
N HIS A 40 -18.53 16.15 -28.34
CA HIS A 40 -17.35 15.76 -27.56
C HIS A 40 -16.79 16.93 -26.73
N THR A 41 -17.45 17.27 -25.62
CA THR A 41 -16.85 18.13 -24.58
C THR A 41 -16.23 17.25 -23.50
N ALA A 42 -14.91 17.35 -23.32
CA ALA A 42 -14.20 16.61 -22.30
C ALA A 42 -14.55 17.18 -20.91
N LEU A 43 -15.24 16.39 -20.08
CA LEU A 43 -15.50 16.75 -18.68
C LEU A 43 -14.18 17.06 -17.96
N PRO A 44 -14.09 18.15 -17.18
CA PRO A 44 -12.88 18.50 -16.47
C PRO A 44 -12.54 17.40 -15.45
N GLN A 45 -11.40 16.74 -15.64
CA GLN A 45 -10.97 15.66 -14.76
C GLN A 45 -10.68 16.22 -13.35
N ILE A 46 -11.53 15.85 -12.40
CA ILE A 46 -11.28 16.10 -10.98
C ILE A 46 -10.00 15.34 -10.61
N PRO A 47 -8.94 16.00 -10.08
CA PRO A 47 -7.65 15.35 -9.86
C PRO A 47 -7.76 14.27 -8.78
N THR A 48 -7.64 13.00 -9.20
CA THR A 48 -7.82 11.83 -8.34
C THR A 48 -6.81 11.81 -7.19
N THR A 49 -7.26 12.18 -5.98
CA THR A 49 -6.42 12.28 -4.79
C THR A 49 -5.81 10.93 -4.43
N THR A 50 -4.52 10.76 -4.66
CA THR A 50 -3.78 9.53 -4.39
C THR A 50 -3.49 9.36 -2.90
N VAL A 51 -4.53 9.06 -2.11
CA VAL A 51 -4.44 8.90 -0.66
C VAL A 51 -3.40 7.83 -0.30
N THR A 52 -2.26 8.28 0.20
CA THR A 52 -1.16 7.46 0.69
C THR A 52 -1.42 7.04 2.13
N ILE A 53 -1.70 5.75 2.32
CA ILE A 53 -1.96 5.15 3.64
C ILE A 53 -0.62 4.92 4.35
N ASP A 54 -0.51 5.38 5.60
CA ASP A 54 0.61 5.06 6.49
C ASP A 54 0.51 3.58 6.95
N PRO A 55 1.54 2.74 6.71
CA PRO A 55 1.54 1.33 7.13
C PRO A 55 1.42 1.12 8.65
N ALA A 56 1.95 2.01 9.48
CA ALA A 56 1.87 1.91 10.93
C ALA A 56 0.47 2.23 11.45
N VAL A 57 -0.23 3.17 10.80
CA VAL A 57 -1.66 3.44 11.07
C VAL A 57 -2.52 2.28 10.54
N GLU A 58 -2.25 1.76 9.34
CA GLU A 58 -2.97 0.61 8.78
C GLU A 58 -2.84 -0.65 9.65
N ALA A 59 -1.64 -0.93 10.16
CA ALA A 59 -1.41 -2.03 11.11
C ALA A 59 -2.14 -1.83 12.45
N ARG A 60 -2.22 -0.59 12.95
CA ARG A 60 -2.94 -0.24 14.18
C ARG A 60 -4.46 -0.37 14.02
N LEU A 61 -4.99 0.15 12.91
CA LEU A 61 -6.37 -0.03 12.46
C LEU A 61 -6.75 -1.51 12.39
N LEU A 62 -5.94 -2.32 11.69
CA LEU A 62 -6.18 -3.76 11.56
C LEU A 62 -6.21 -4.46 12.91
N ARG A 63 -5.22 -4.24 13.79
CA ARG A 63 -5.23 -4.81 15.16
C ARG A 63 -6.50 -4.43 15.94
N LYS A 64 -6.97 -3.18 15.84
CA LYS A 64 -8.20 -2.73 16.51
C LYS A 64 -9.47 -3.37 15.94
N LEU A 65 -9.53 -3.57 14.61
CA LEU A 65 -10.65 -4.25 13.96
C LEU A 65 -10.66 -5.75 14.28
N ASP A 66 -9.50 -6.41 14.18
CA ASP A 66 -9.30 -7.84 14.41
C ASP A 66 -9.67 -8.27 15.84
N LEU A 67 -9.33 -7.46 16.84
CA LEU A 67 -9.66 -7.71 18.26
C LEU A 67 -11.13 -7.44 18.63
N ARG A 68 -11.93 -6.83 17.74
CA ARG A 68 -13.28 -6.36 18.07
C ARG A 68 -14.36 -6.97 17.19
N VAL A 69 -14.24 -6.87 15.86
CA VAL A 69 -15.31 -7.26 14.94
C VAL A 69 -15.39 -8.79 14.76
N PRO A 70 -14.31 -9.51 14.41
CA PRO A 70 -14.33 -10.98 14.37
C PRO A 70 -14.61 -11.60 15.74
N THR A 71 -14.07 -11.00 16.82
CA THR A 71 -14.27 -11.48 18.20
C THR A 71 -15.73 -11.34 18.65
N LEU A 72 -16.38 -10.21 18.40
CA LEU A 72 -17.80 -10.02 18.75
C LEU A 72 -18.71 -10.92 17.90
N LEU A 73 -18.50 -10.98 16.58
CA LEU A 73 -19.29 -11.87 15.71
C LEU A 73 -19.08 -13.35 16.06
N GLY A 74 -17.84 -13.74 16.40
CA GLY A 74 -17.51 -15.08 16.88
C GLY A 74 -18.16 -15.40 18.22
N PHE A 75 -18.18 -14.46 19.19
CA PHE A 75 -18.88 -14.64 20.46
C PHE A 75 -20.40 -14.83 20.26
N LEU A 76 -21.03 -14.01 19.41
CA LEU A 76 -22.45 -14.16 19.08
C LEU A 76 -22.74 -15.49 18.37
N TYR A 77 -21.84 -15.94 17.48
CA TYR A 77 -21.93 -17.24 16.81
C TYR A 77 -21.67 -18.43 17.75
N LEU A 78 -20.84 -18.25 18.78
CA LEU A 78 -20.64 -19.24 19.85
C LEU A 78 -21.95 -19.52 20.57
N LEU A 79 -22.67 -18.46 20.97
CA LEU A 79 -23.96 -18.58 21.65
C LEU A 79 -25.03 -19.25 20.76
N SER A 80 -25.14 -18.85 19.49
CA SER A 80 -25.99 -19.53 18.50
C SER A 80 -25.67 -21.03 18.36
N LEU A 81 -24.39 -21.42 18.38
CA LEU A 81 -24.01 -22.83 18.29
C LEU A 81 -24.26 -23.61 19.58
N LEU A 82 -24.25 -22.98 20.77
CA LEU A 82 -24.82 -23.58 21.99
C LEU A 82 -26.33 -23.78 21.83
N ASP A 83 -27.05 -22.69 21.54
CA ASP A 83 -28.52 -22.65 21.39
C ASP A 83 -29.08 -23.66 20.37
N ARG A 84 -28.26 -24.05 19.39
CA ARG A 84 -28.54 -25.07 18.37
C ARG A 84 -28.19 -26.50 18.80
N SER A 85 -27.00 -26.72 19.40
CA SER A 85 -26.42 -28.05 19.69
C SER A 85 -26.92 -28.67 20.99
N ASN A 86 -27.35 -27.83 21.94
CA ASN A 86 -27.91 -28.19 23.25
C ASN A 86 -28.85 -29.42 23.25
N ILE A 87 -29.66 -29.60 22.20
CA ILE A 87 -30.63 -30.68 22.07
C ILE A 87 -30.02 -32.09 22.15
N GLY A 88 -28.75 -32.26 21.76
CA GLY A 88 -28.03 -33.53 21.94
C GLY A 88 -27.80 -33.85 23.42
N ASN A 89 -27.33 -32.87 24.19
CA ASN A 89 -27.14 -32.99 25.63
C ASN A 89 -28.48 -33.07 26.37
N ALA A 90 -29.47 -32.26 25.95
CA ALA A 90 -30.82 -32.24 26.51
C ALA A 90 -31.53 -33.60 26.36
N LYS A 91 -31.32 -34.30 25.23
CA LYS A 91 -31.83 -35.66 25.01
C LYS A 91 -31.41 -36.58 26.16
N ILE A 92 -30.11 -36.64 26.41
CA ILE A 92 -29.48 -37.48 27.42
C ILE A 92 -29.82 -37.00 28.85
N ALA A 93 -30.05 -35.70 29.04
CA ALA A 93 -30.52 -35.11 30.29
C ALA A 93 -32.05 -35.26 30.56
N GLY A 94 -32.70 -36.25 29.96
CA GLY A 94 -34.09 -36.66 30.25
C GLY A 94 -35.19 -36.08 29.34
N MET A 95 -34.84 -35.36 28.28
CA MET A 95 -35.84 -34.77 27.36
C MET A 95 -36.59 -35.80 26.51
N GLU A 96 -36.00 -36.97 26.25
CA GLU A 96 -36.63 -38.05 25.44
C GLU A 96 -37.89 -38.61 26.11
N ASP A 97 -37.83 -38.83 27.43
CA ASP A 97 -38.95 -39.28 28.25
C ASP A 97 -39.99 -38.18 28.44
N ASP A 98 -39.56 -37.00 28.91
CA ASP A 98 -40.44 -35.85 29.26
C ASP A 98 -41.29 -35.33 28.10
N LEU A 99 -40.83 -35.46 26.86
CA LEU A 99 -41.55 -35.02 25.66
C LEU A 99 -42.05 -36.18 24.79
N HIS A 100 -41.90 -37.43 25.27
CA HIS A 100 -42.31 -38.67 24.60
C HIS A 100 -41.81 -38.76 23.14
N LEU A 101 -40.49 -38.64 22.94
CA LEU A 101 -39.85 -38.46 21.63
C LEU A 101 -39.66 -39.77 20.84
N THR A 102 -40.65 -40.65 20.86
CA THR A 102 -40.60 -41.99 20.25
C THR A 102 -40.40 -41.98 18.72
N GLY A 103 -39.62 -42.94 18.22
CA GLY A 103 -39.33 -43.11 16.79
C GLY A 103 -38.64 -41.89 16.18
N ASN A 104 -39.08 -41.47 14.99
CA ASN A 104 -38.45 -40.36 14.26
C ASN A 104 -38.75 -38.97 14.86
N ARG A 105 -39.49 -38.86 15.98
CA ARG A 105 -39.88 -37.57 16.60
C ARG A 105 -38.68 -36.70 16.97
N TYR A 106 -37.62 -37.29 17.53
CA TYR A 106 -36.37 -36.56 17.84
C TYR A 106 -35.70 -36.03 16.56
N THR A 107 -35.56 -36.88 15.53
CA THR A 107 -34.94 -36.49 14.25
C THR A 107 -35.71 -35.38 13.52
N TRP A 108 -37.03 -35.30 13.70
CA TRP A 108 -37.84 -34.19 13.21
C TRP A 108 -37.53 -32.85 13.91
N LEU A 109 -37.21 -32.84 15.22
CA LEU A 109 -36.79 -31.63 15.95
C LEU A 109 -35.45 -31.06 15.44
N LEU A 110 -34.57 -31.93 14.93
CA LEU A 110 -33.34 -31.53 14.23
C LEU A 110 -33.66 -31.04 12.82
N THR A 111 -34.50 -31.77 12.09
CA THR A 111 -34.77 -31.52 10.67
C THR A 111 -35.58 -30.23 10.45
N ILE A 112 -36.58 -29.93 11.29
CA ILE A 112 -37.42 -28.72 11.17
C ILE A 112 -36.62 -27.42 11.36
N PHE A 113 -35.62 -27.47 12.24
CA PHE A 113 -34.67 -26.37 12.43
C PHE A 113 -33.90 -26.08 11.14
N TYR A 114 -33.32 -27.11 10.50
CA TYR A 114 -32.61 -26.91 9.23
C TYR A 114 -33.54 -26.54 8.07
N ILE A 115 -34.82 -26.93 8.09
CA ILE A 115 -35.80 -26.55 7.05
C ILE A 115 -36.03 -25.05 7.11
N SER A 116 -36.38 -24.51 8.28
CA SER A 116 -36.55 -23.05 8.46
C SER A 116 -35.24 -22.30 8.21
N TYR A 117 -34.12 -22.78 8.73
CA TYR A 117 -32.80 -22.17 8.51
C TYR A 117 -32.49 -22.03 7.01
N THR A 118 -32.71 -23.09 6.21
CA THR A 118 -32.46 -23.08 4.76
C THR A 118 -33.46 -22.19 4.00
N LEU A 119 -34.75 -22.22 4.38
CA LEU A 119 -35.79 -21.40 3.74
C LEU A 119 -35.58 -19.90 3.97
N PHE A 120 -35.02 -19.50 5.11
CA PHE A 120 -34.84 -18.09 5.49
C PHE A 120 -33.41 -17.54 5.31
N GLU A 121 -32.49 -18.30 4.67
CA GLU A 121 -31.14 -17.82 4.30
C GLU A 121 -31.15 -16.52 3.47
N PHE A 122 -32.22 -16.22 2.73
CA PHE A 122 -32.37 -14.94 2.02
C PHE A 122 -32.37 -13.71 2.95
N LEU A 123 -32.70 -13.89 4.24
CA LEU A 123 -32.60 -12.83 5.26
C LEU A 123 -31.15 -12.37 5.49
N ALA A 124 -30.14 -13.13 5.06
CA ALA A 124 -28.75 -12.67 5.02
C ALA A 124 -28.55 -11.41 4.14
N LEU A 125 -29.45 -11.14 3.19
CA LEU A 125 -29.43 -9.91 2.39
C LEU A 125 -29.81 -8.66 3.22
N MET A 126 -30.44 -8.81 4.38
CA MET A 126 -30.77 -7.69 5.27
C MET A 126 -29.53 -7.00 5.84
N TRP A 127 -28.36 -7.67 5.89
CA TRP A 127 -27.08 -7.00 6.19
C TRP A 127 -26.65 -5.97 5.12
N LYS A 128 -27.23 -6.00 3.90
CA LYS A 128 -27.07 -4.94 2.88
C LYS A 128 -28.14 -3.84 2.99
N VAL A 129 -29.35 -4.17 3.44
CA VAL A 129 -30.49 -3.23 3.53
C VAL A 129 -30.51 -2.43 4.84
N MET A 130 -30.25 -3.08 5.98
CA MET A 130 -30.30 -2.49 7.32
C MET A 130 -28.88 -2.19 7.87
N PRO A 131 -28.75 -1.28 8.85
CA PRO A 131 -27.52 -1.09 9.61
C PRO A 131 -27.14 -2.37 10.36
N PRO A 132 -25.91 -2.92 10.16
CA PRO A 132 -25.43 -4.13 10.84
C PRO A 132 -25.67 -4.18 12.36
N HIS A 133 -25.50 -3.09 13.11
CA HIS A 133 -25.72 -3.12 14.58
C HIS A 133 -27.17 -3.49 14.95
N ARG A 134 -28.14 -2.97 14.19
CA ARG A 134 -29.57 -3.21 14.42
C ARG A 134 -29.95 -4.63 14.02
N TRP A 135 -29.51 -5.06 12.85
CA TRP A 135 -29.85 -6.38 12.33
C TRP A 135 -29.22 -7.51 13.15
N ALA A 136 -27.97 -7.34 13.60
CA ALA A 136 -27.34 -8.24 14.56
C ALA A 136 -28.13 -8.29 15.87
N ALA A 137 -28.42 -7.15 16.50
CA ALA A 137 -29.15 -7.13 17.77
C ALA A 137 -30.57 -7.72 17.69
N ILE A 138 -31.32 -7.44 16.60
CA ILE A 138 -32.66 -7.98 16.38
C ILE A 138 -32.63 -9.50 16.21
N THR A 139 -31.67 -10.04 15.44
CA THR A 139 -31.53 -11.49 15.26
C THR A 139 -31.11 -12.17 16.57
N VAL A 140 -30.09 -11.64 17.25
CA VAL A 140 -29.59 -12.15 18.55
C VAL A 140 -30.69 -12.16 19.61
N LEU A 141 -31.46 -11.07 19.73
CA LEU A 141 -32.56 -10.98 20.70
C LEU A 141 -33.68 -11.99 20.36
N THR A 142 -34.05 -12.09 19.09
CA THR A 142 -35.10 -13.03 18.65
C THR A 142 -34.71 -14.47 18.92
N TRP A 143 -33.49 -14.91 18.55
CA TRP A 143 -33.08 -16.30 18.80
C TRP A 143 -32.91 -16.57 20.29
N GLY A 144 -32.35 -15.63 21.08
CA GLY A 144 -32.19 -15.79 22.53
C GLY A 144 -33.51 -15.96 23.28
N ILE A 145 -34.57 -15.23 22.86
CA ILE A 145 -35.93 -15.41 23.39
C ILE A 145 -36.43 -16.81 23.06
N VAL A 146 -36.38 -17.22 21.79
CA VAL A 146 -36.87 -18.54 21.34
C VAL A 146 -36.09 -19.68 21.99
N ALA A 147 -34.78 -19.55 22.13
CA ALA A 147 -33.90 -20.53 22.75
C ALA A 147 -34.23 -20.74 24.23
N THR A 148 -34.33 -19.65 25.00
CA THR A 148 -34.73 -19.68 26.42
C THR A 148 -36.13 -20.28 26.59
N CYS A 149 -37.07 -19.97 25.69
CA CYS A 149 -38.42 -20.52 25.70
C CYS A 149 -38.51 -22.04 25.49
N GLN A 150 -37.48 -22.71 24.94
CA GLN A 150 -37.49 -24.18 24.80
C GLN A 150 -37.62 -24.88 26.15
N ALA A 151 -37.06 -24.29 27.22
CA ALA A 151 -37.17 -24.79 28.60
C ALA A 151 -38.63 -24.84 29.11
N ALA A 152 -39.51 -23.99 28.60
CA ALA A 152 -40.91 -23.92 29.04
C ALA A 152 -41.82 -24.96 28.34
N THR A 153 -41.32 -25.67 27.33
CA THR A 153 -42.12 -26.61 26.53
C THR A 153 -42.56 -27.84 27.31
N GLN A 154 -43.76 -28.32 26.99
CA GLN A 154 -44.40 -29.51 27.58
C GLN A 154 -44.94 -30.47 26.50
N SER A 155 -44.58 -30.28 25.23
CA SER A 155 -45.03 -31.15 24.13
C SER A 155 -44.09 -31.09 22.93
N TRP A 156 -44.04 -32.19 22.16
CA TRP A 156 -43.31 -32.26 20.89
C TRP A 156 -43.73 -31.18 19.90
N GLY A 157 -45.02 -30.85 19.82
CA GLY A 157 -45.54 -29.80 18.94
C GLY A 157 -45.04 -28.40 19.31
N GLY A 158 -44.97 -28.09 20.62
CA GLY A 158 -44.38 -26.84 21.11
C GLY A 158 -42.89 -26.75 20.79
N MET A 159 -42.15 -27.84 20.98
CA MET A 159 -40.72 -27.89 20.63
C MET A 159 -40.47 -27.78 19.11
N MET A 160 -41.30 -28.43 18.27
CA MET A 160 -41.26 -28.28 16.80
C MET A 160 -41.45 -26.81 16.37
N ALA A 161 -42.41 -26.11 16.98
CA ALA A 161 -42.67 -24.70 16.68
C ALA A 161 -41.50 -23.78 17.07
N LEU A 162 -40.94 -23.95 18.28
CA LEU A 162 -39.76 -23.18 18.70
C LEU A 162 -38.52 -23.53 17.86
N ARG A 163 -38.33 -24.79 17.46
CA ARG A 163 -37.23 -25.19 16.58
C ARG A 163 -37.35 -24.59 15.17
N PHE A 164 -38.56 -24.43 14.65
CA PHE A 164 -38.78 -23.67 13.41
C PHE A 164 -38.44 -22.18 13.58
N LEU A 165 -38.90 -21.55 14.66
CA LEU A 165 -38.63 -20.13 14.93
C LEU A 165 -37.14 -19.85 15.21
N LEU A 166 -36.43 -20.79 15.84
CA LEU A 166 -35.00 -20.69 16.10
C LEU A 166 -34.22 -20.74 14.78
N GLY A 167 -34.51 -21.73 13.91
CA GLY A 167 -33.87 -21.82 12.59
C GLY A 167 -34.11 -20.58 11.74
N MET A 168 -35.35 -20.06 11.72
CA MET A 168 -35.72 -18.81 11.04
C MET A 168 -34.94 -17.58 11.56
N SER A 169 -34.72 -17.46 12.88
CA SER A 169 -34.06 -16.30 13.48
C SER A 169 -32.52 -16.37 13.40
N GLU A 170 -31.94 -17.56 13.45
CA GLU A 170 -30.50 -17.76 13.22
C GLU A 170 -30.09 -17.68 11.74
N ALA A 171 -31.01 -17.98 10.80
CA ALA A 171 -30.75 -18.08 9.36
C ALA A 171 -29.96 -16.89 8.78
N ALA A 172 -30.22 -15.68 9.28
CA ALA A 172 -29.57 -14.48 8.78
C ALA A 172 -28.14 -14.26 9.32
N PHE A 173 -27.80 -14.83 10.47
CA PHE A 173 -26.59 -14.43 11.22
C PHE A 173 -25.32 -15.17 10.78
N GLY A 174 -25.38 -16.51 10.76
CA GLY A 174 -24.29 -17.38 10.32
C GLY A 174 -23.73 -17.04 8.93
N PRO A 175 -24.55 -16.93 7.88
CA PRO A 175 -24.10 -16.59 6.52
C PRO A 175 -23.79 -15.09 6.33
N GLY A 176 -24.54 -14.22 7.02
CA GLY A 176 -24.40 -12.78 6.91
C GLY A 176 -23.13 -12.24 7.58
N SER A 177 -22.58 -12.93 8.58
CA SER A 177 -21.36 -12.50 9.27
C SER A 177 -20.09 -12.56 8.38
N PRO A 178 -19.80 -13.64 7.63
CA PRO A 178 -18.76 -13.64 6.59
C PRO A 178 -18.98 -12.60 5.49
N TYR A 179 -20.24 -12.35 5.09
CA TYR A 179 -20.56 -11.30 4.13
C TYR A 179 -20.27 -9.90 4.70
N LEU A 180 -20.61 -9.64 5.96
CA LEU A 180 -20.25 -8.41 6.67
C LEU A 180 -18.73 -8.23 6.76
N LEU A 181 -17.98 -9.28 7.15
CA LEU A 181 -16.52 -9.25 7.20
C LEU A 181 -15.90 -8.90 5.83
N SER A 182 -16.52 -9.30 4.72
CA SER A 182 -16.05 -8.93 3.38
C SER A 182 -16.16 -7.42 3.06
N PHE A 183 -16.96 -6.65 3.81
CA PHE A 183 -16.95 -5.19 3.73
C PHE A 183 -15.81 -4.54 4.54
N PHE A 184 -15.30 -5.20 5.58
CA PHE A 184 -14.30 -4.65 6.51
C PHE A 184 -12.84 -5.00 6.15
N TYR A 185 -12.58 -6.11 5.45
CA TYR A 185 -11.24 -6.65 5.18
C TYR A 185 -10.99 -6.85 3.68
N ARG A 186 -9.71 -6.89 3.25
CA ARG A 186 -9.35 -7.26 1.86
C ARG A 186 -9.38 -8.77 1.65
N ARG A 187 -9.49 -9.23 0.40
CA ARG A 187 -9.41 -10.66 0.01
C ARG A 187 -8.21 -11.42 0.58
N GLN A 188 -7.04 -10.79 0.67
CA GLN A 188 -5.82 -11.41 1.22
C GLN A 188 -5.84 -11.51 2.76
N GLU A 189 -6.71 -10.75 3.43
CA GLU A 189 -6.82 -10.64 4.89
C GLU A 189 -8.01 -11.46 5.43
N LEU A 190 -9.07 -11.59 4.63
CA LEU A 190 -10.38 -12.10 5.02
C LEU A 190 -10.39 -13.55 5.56
N GLY A 191 -9.48 -14.41 5.10
CA GLY A 191 -9.50 -15.84 5.42
C GLY A 191 -9.33 -16.14 6.90
N LEU A 192 -8.31 -15.54 7.53
CA LEU A 192 -8.07 -15.64 8.97
C LEU A 192 -9.24 -15.08 9.80
N ARG A 193 -9.94 -14.03 9.33
CA ARG A 193 -11.06 -13.43 10.08
C ARG A 193 -12.33 -14.28 10.00
N CYS A 194 -12.61 -14.87 8.83
CA CYS A 194 -13.61 -15.93 8.70
C CYS A 194 -13.23 -17.17 9.53
N GLY A 195 -11.94 -17.47 9.65
CA GLY A 195 -11.39 -18.52 10.52
C GLY A 195 -11.65 -18.26 12.00
N MET A 196 -11.34 -17.06 12.51
CA MET A 196 -11.68 -16.65 13.88
C MET A 196 -13.18 -16.80 14.15
N PHE A 197 -14.02 -16.26 13.25
CA PHE A 197 -15.48 -16.35 13.35
C PHE A 197 -15.95 -17.81 13.42
N LEU A 198 -15.56 -18.68 12.48
CA LEU A 198 -16.06 -20.05 12.45
C LEU A 198 -15.43 -20.95 13.52
N SER A 199 -14.24 -20.61 14.03
CA SER A 199 -13.62 -21.31 15.16
C SER A 199 -14.46 -21.23 16.45
N ALA A 200 -15.39 -20.27 16.54
CA ALA A 200 -16.38 -20.23 17.60
C ALA A 200 -17.32 -21.45 17.60
N ALA A 201 -17.56 -22.13 16.47
CA ALA A 201 -18.44 -23.30 16.42
C ALA A 201 -17.87 -24.55 17.15
N PRO A 202 -16.62 -25.01 16.90
CA PRO A 202 -16.04 -26.05 17.74
C PRO A 202 -15.82 -25.57 19.18
N LEU A 203 -15.49 -24.29 19.40
CA LEU A 203 -15.37 -23.76 20.77
C LEU A 203 -16.70 -23.82 21.53
N ALA A 204 -17.84 -23.52 20.88
CA ALA A 204 -19.18 -23.68 21.43
C ALA A 204 -19.45 -25.13 21.82
N ASN A 205 -19.22 -26.09 20.91
CA ASN A 205 -19.42 -27.52 21.21
C ASN A 205 -18.54 -27.99 22.39
N SER A 206 -17.33 -27.43 22.54
CA SER A 206 -16.46 -27.66 23.69
C SER A 206 -17.03 -27.12 25.01
N PHE A 207 -17.66 -25.94 24.98
CA PHE A 207 -18.36 -25.39 26.15
C PHE A 207 -19.66 -26.13 26.46
N ALA A 208 -20.46 -26.51 25.46
CA ALA A 208 -21.69 -27.29 25.64
C ALA A 208 -21.44 -28.61 26.36
N GLY A 209 -20.41 -29.38 25.98
CA GLY A 209 -20.04 -30.62 26.67
C GLY A 209 -19.62 -30.41 28.13
N ALA A 210 -18.89 -29.33 28.42
CA ALA A 210 -18.46 -28.98 29.77
C ALA A 210 -19.59 -28.43 30.66
N LEU A 211 -20.50 -27.62 30.09
CA LEU A 211 -21.70 -27.11 30.77
C LEU A 211 -22.68 -28.25 31.06
N ALA A 212 -22.89 -29.16 30.09
CA ALA A 212 -23.72 -30.34 30.29
C ALA A 212 -23.19 -31.23 31.42
N TYR A 213 -21.88 -31.50 31.47
CA TYR A 213 -21.23 -32.20 32.59
C TYR A 213 -21.46 -31.47 33.94
N GLY A 214 -21.26 -30.16 34.00
CA GLY A 214 -21.43 -29.36 35.22
C GLY A 214 -22.88 -29.21 35.70
N ILE A 215 -23.85 -29.25 34.79
CA ILE A 215 -25.29 -29.18 35.11
C ILE A 215 -25.84 -30.55 35.47
N THR A 216 -25.44 -31.63 34.77
CA THR A 216 -25.94 -32.99 35.04
C THR A 216 -25.32 -33.64 36.28
N SER A 217 -24.18 -33.15 36.77
CA SER A 217 -23.66 -33.49 38.11
C SER A 217 -24.40 -32.76 39.25
N GLY A 218 -25.17 -31.72 38.93
CA GLY A 218 -25.95 -30.94 39.89
C GLY A 218 -27.34 -31.52 40.17
N HIS A 219 -27.82 -31.38 41.40
CA HIS A 219 -29.19 -31.67 41.79
C HIS A 219 -30.05 -30.41 41.69
N ALA A 220 -30.57 -30.11 40.51
CA ALA A 220 -31.45 -28.96 40.28
C ALA A 220 -32.90 -29.25 40.74
N LYS A 221 -33.64 -28.18 41.09
CA LYS A 221 -35.10 -28.25 41.39
C LYS A 221 -35.99 -28.31 40.14
N ILE A 222 -35.40 -28.25 38.96
CA ILE A 222 -36.06 -28.38 37.65
C ILE A 222 -35.30 -29.43 36.84
N ALA A 223 -35.97 -30.08 35.89
CA ALA A 223 -35.33 -31.09 35.04
C ALA A 223 -34.06 -30.54 34.35
N ASN A 224 -32.97 -31.31 34.39
CA ASN A 224 -31.65 -30.85 33.94
C ASN A 224 -31.65 -30.37 32.47
N TRP A 225 -32.44 -31.00 31.59
CA TRP A 225 -32.60 -30.53 30.20
C TRP A 225 -33.27 -29.15 30.08
N ARG A 226 -34.22 -28.80 30.97
CA ARG A 226 -34.82 -27.46 31.00
C ARG A 226 -33.83 -26.43 31.54
N LEU A 227 -33.00 -26.81 32.52
CA LEU A 227 -31.94 -25.93 33.03
C LEU A 227 -30.88 -25.62 31.97
N LEU A 228 -30.51 -26.60 31.12
CA LEU A 228 -29.60 -26.38 29.98
C LEU A 228 -30.10 -25.27 29.04
N PHE A 229 -31.35 -25.37 28.56
CA PHE A 229 -31.93 -24.34 27.69
C PHE A 229 -32.00 -22.94 28.35
N LEU A 230 -32.18 -22.84 29.67
CA LEU A 230 -32.16 -21.55 30.38
C LEU A 230 -30.75 -20.98 30.52
N VAL A 231 -29.75 -21.81 30.86
CA VAL A 231 -28.36 -21.36 31.09
C VAL A 231 -27.66 -21.02 29.78
N GLU A 232 -27.95 -21.74 28.69
CA GLU A 232 -27.31 -21.51 27.39
C GLU A 232 -27.99 -20.38 26.59
N GLY A 233 -29.33 -20.24 26.67
CA GLY A 233 -30.09 -19.22 25.94
C GLY A 233 -30.15 -17.83 26.59
N SER A 234 -30.04 -17.73 27.92
CA SER A 234 -30.10 -16.41 28.59
C SER A 234 -28.88 -15.49 28.32
N PRO A 235 -27.64 -15.98 28.10
CA PRO A 235 -26.54 -15.17 27.58
C PRO A 235 -26.82 -14.52 26.22
N SER A 236 -27.56 -15.18 25.31
CA SER A 236 -27.94 -14.61 24.00
C SER A 236 -28.75 -13.32 24.18
N LEU A 237 -29.67 -13.26 25.16
CA LEU A 237 -30.45 -12.06 25.48
C LEU A 237 -29.56 -10.87 25.89
N LEU A 238 -28.52 -11.11 26.70
CA LEU A 238 -27.57 -10.08 27.13
C LEU A 238 -26.63 -9.67 25.98
N ALA A 239 -26.25 -10.62 25.13
CA ALA A 239 -25.37 -10.37 23.99
C ALA A 239 -26.03 -9.53 22.89
N ALA A 240 -27.37 -9.50 22.81
CA ALA A 240 -28.09 -8.59 21.90
C ALA A 240 -27.77 -7.11 22.18
N PHE A 241 -27.64 -6.72 23.46
CA PHE A 241 -27.22 -5.37 23.83
C PHE A 241 -25.76 -5.09 23.42
N LEU A 242 -24.88 -6.09 23.53
CA LEU A 242 -23.50 -5.97 23.06
C LEU A 242 -23.44 -5.75 21.54
N ALA A 243 -24.25 -6.47 20.77
CA ALA A 243 -24.39 -6.27 19.33
C ALA A 243 -24.87 -4.85 18.99
N TRP A 244 -25.90 -4.34 19.70
CA TRP A 244 -26.47 -3.00 19.47
C TRP A 244 -25.48 -1.86 19.73
N PHE A 245 -24.64 -1.97 20.78
CA PHE A 245 -23.74 -0.89 21.20
C PHE A 245 -22.31 -0.97 20.64
N TYR A 246 -21.79 -2.16 20.34
CA TYR A 246 -20.37 -2.35 19.99
C TYR A 246 -20.11 -2.80 18.55
N LEU A 247 -21.09 -3.31 17.81
CA LEU A 247 -20.91 -3.67 16.40
C LEU A 247 -20.93 -2.40 15.52
N PRO A 248 -19.89 -2.11 14.72
CA PRO A 248 -19.90 -0.98 13.80
C PRO A 248 -20.63 -1.31 12.48
N ASP A 249 -21.33 -0.33 11.90
CA ASP A 249 -22.02 -0.51 10.61
C ASP A 249 -21.05 -0.52 9.40
N HIS A 250 -19.95 0.23 9.50
CA HIS A 250 -18.91 0.33 8.48
C HIS A 250 -17.58 0.71 9.17
N PRO A 251 -16.39 0.40 8.61
CA PRO A 251 -15.11 0.82 9.19
C PRO A 251 -15.05 2.32 9.53
N ALA A 252 -15.66 3.18 8.72
CA ALA A 252 -15.67 4.63 8.94
C ALA A 252 -16.60 5.11 10.09
N SER A 253 -17.56 4.30 10.55
CA SER A 253 -18.47 4.63 11.67
C SER A 253 -18.07 4.00 13.00
N ALA A 254 -16.97 3.24 13.05
CA ALA A 254 -16.49 2.57 14.25
C ALA A 254 -16.06 3.57 15.34
N ARG A 255 -16.83 3.64 16.43
CA ARG A 255 -16.62 4.55 17.58
C ARG A 255 -15.28 4.38 18.32
N PHE A 256 -14.56 3.28 18.08
CA PHE A 256 -13.29 2.94 18.73
C PHE A 256 -12.04 3.27 17.90
N LEU A 257 -12.21 3.79 16.69
CA LEU A 257 -11.13 4.27 15.84
C LEU A 257 -10.93 5.79 16.01
N THR A 258 -9.68 6.25 15.90
CA THR A 258 -9.38 7.69 15.74
C THR A 258 -9.83 8.19 14.37
N GLU A 259 -9.95 9.50 14.17
CA GLU A 259 -10.29 10.04 12.83
C GLU A 259 -9.22 9.67 11.78
N GLU A 260 -7.93 9.71 12.15
CA GLU A 260 -6.80 9.21 11.35
C GLU A 260 -6.99 7.74 10.91
N GLU A 261 -7.40 6.86 11.84
CA GLU A 261 -7.70 5.45 11.53
C GLU A 261 -8.96 5.29 10.67
N LYS A 262 -9.97 6.16 10.82
CA LYS A 262 -11.18 6.19 9.97
C LYS A 262 -10.90 6.70 8.56
N GLU A 263 -10.01 7.68 8.40
CA GLU A 263 -9.58 8.19 7.09
C GLU A 263 -8.80 7.11 6.33
N VAL A 264 -7.86 6.42 6.99
CA VAL A 264 -7.24 5.22 6.44
C VAL A 264 -8.30 4.17 6.10
N ALA A 265 -9.30 3.94 6.95
CA ALA A 265 -10.37 2.98 6.64
C ALA A 265 -11.21 3.37 5.41
N ARG A 266 -11.57 4.66 5.24
CA ARG A 266 -12.22 5.18 4.02
C ARG A 266 -11.34 4.94 2.78
N ALA A 267 -10.04 5.23 2.88
CA ALA A 267 -9.08 5.01 1.79
C ALA A 267 -8.90 3.52 1.43
N ARG A 268 -9.01 2.62 2.42
CA ARG A 268 -9.00 1.16 2.20
C ARG A 268 -10.26 0.69 1.45
N SER A 269 -11.45 1.22 1.78
CA SER A 269 -12.68 0.93 1.03
C SER A 269 -12.59 1.46 -0.40
N LEU A 270 -12.22 2.73 -0.60
CA LEU A 270 -12.10 3.36 -1.92
C LEU A 270 -11.15 2.60 -2.86
N ARG A 271 -10.01 2.11 -2.34
CA ARG A 271 -9.07 1.26 -3.10
C ARG A 271 -9.64 -0.12 -3.48
N ARG A 272 -10.68 -0.60 -2.79
CA ARG A 272 -11.27 -1.94 -3.01
C ARG A 272 -12.37 -1.91 -4.07
N THR A 273 -13.29 -0.95 -4.00
CA THR A 273 -14.43 -0.80 -4.92
C THR A 273 -14.14 0.14 -6.10
N GLY A 274 -13.30 1.15 -5.91
CA GLY A 274 -13.17 2.30 -6.83
C GLY A 274 -14.15 3.45 -6.53
N GLU A 275 -15.05 3.25 -5.56
CA GLU A 275 -16.14 4.18 -5.21
C GLU A 275 -16.11 4.46 -3.70
N SER A 276 -16.49 5.68 -3.30
CA SER A 276 -16.38 6.16 -1.91
C SER A 276 -17.45 5.61 -0.97
N GLU A 277 -18.59 5.15 -1.50
CA GLU A 277 -19.76 4.74 -0.72
C GLU A 277 -20.29 3.35 -1.12
N ARG A 278 -21.25 2.84 -0.34
CA ARG A 278 -21.84 1.51 -0.53
C ARG A 278 -22.80 1.53 -1.71
N VAL A 279 -22.51 0.80 -2.79
CA VAL A 279 -23.44 0.63 -3.92
C VAL A 279 -24.75 0.00 -3.46
N THR A 280 -25.78 0.83 -3.29
CA THR A 280 -27.15 0.46 -2.96
C THR A 280 -27.89 -0.03 -4.22
N GLY A 281 -27.38 -1.13 -4.77
CA GLY A 281 -27.93 -1.79 -5.95
C GLY A 281 -27.58 -3.28 -5.98
N ILE A 282 -28.29 -4.01 -6.84
CA ILE A 282 -28.09 -5.44 -7.11
C ILE A 282 -28.12 -5.61 -8.64
N ASN A 283 -27.01 -6.00 -9.24
CA ASN A 283 -26.95 -6.21 -10.69
C ASN A 283 -27.54 -7.58 -11.07
N TRP A 284 -28.77 -7.58 -11.61
CA TRP A 284 -29.50 -8.80 -11.98
C TRP A 284 -28.83 -9.63 -13.08
N LYS A 285 -28.02 -9.00 -13.94
CA LYS A 285 -27.22 -9.71 -14.95
C LYS A 285 -26.08 -10.52 -14.30
N GLU A 286 -25.35 -9.91 -13.38
CA GLU A 286 -24.26 -10.56 -12.64
C GLU A 286 -24.75 -11.72 -11.76
N LEU A 287 -25.95 -11.60 -11.19
CA LEU A 287 -26.64 -12.67 -10.46
C LEU A 287 -26.79 -13.92 -11.34
N TRP A 288 -27.37 -13.77 -12.54
CA TRP A 288 -27.60 -14.87 -13.47
C TRP A 288 -26.29 -15.48 -14.00
N GLU A 289 -25.30 -14.64 -14.30
CA GLU A 289 -23.95 -15.07 -14.69
C GLU A 289 -23.24 -15.88 -13.59
N THR A 290 -23.58 -15.67 -12.31
CA THR A 290 -23.05 -16.45 -11.17
C THR A 290 -23.71 -17.82 -11.07
N LEU A 291 -25.02 -17.93 -11.33
CA LEU A 291 -25.73 -19.21 -11.37
C LEU A 291 -25.24 -20.14 -12.50
N LEU A 292 -24.68 -19.57 -13.57
CA LEU A 292 -24.07 -20.32 -14.67
C LEU A 292 -22.58 -20.66 -14.45
N ASP A 293 -21.96 -20.19 -13.36
CA ASP A 293 -20.55 -20.47 -13.06
C ASP A 293 -20.37 -21.77 -12.27
N ALA A 294 -19.83 -22.80 -12.94
CA ALA A 294 -19.47 -24.08 -12.34
C ALA A 294 -18.58 -23.96 -11.09
N LYS A 295 -17.78 -22.88 -10.95
CA LYS A 295 -16.96 -22.65 -9.74
C LYS A 295 -17.82 -22.47 -8.49
N ALA A 296 -18.93 -21.74 -8.59
CA ALA A 296 -19.85 -21.51 -7.48
C ALA A 296 -20.54 -22.82 -7.06
N TRP A 297 -20.99 -23.62 -8.03
CA TRP A 297 -21.56 -24.95 -7.81
C TRP A 297 -20.59 -25.94 -7.17
N ILE A 298 -19.32 -25.97 -7.58
CA ILE A 298 -18.32 -26.87 -6.95
C ILE A 298 -18.12 -26.49 -5.47
N THR A 299 -18.01 -25.20 -5.14
CA THR A 299 -17.92 -24.77 -3.74
C THR A 299 -19.18 -25.06 -2.93
N ALA A 300 -20.36 -24.93 -3.55
CA ALA A 300 -21.64 -25.28 -2.94
C ALA A 300 -21.72 -26.78 -2.59
N LEU A 301 -21.28 -27.65 -3.50
CA LEU A 301 -21.20 -29.10 -3.27
C LEU A 301 -20.15 -29.48 -2.21
N MET A 302 -19.04 -28.74 -2.11
CA MET A 302 -18.06 -28.93 -1.02
C MET A 302 -18.65 -28.57 0.34
N TYR A 303 -19.40 -27.47 0.43
CA TYR A 303 -20.04 -27.02 1.66
C TYR A 303 -21.15 -27.99 2.10
N PHE A 304 -22.00 -28.44 1.15
CA PHE A 304 -22.95 -29.54 1.37
C PHE A 304 -22.26 -30.77 1.97
N SER A 305 -21.19 -31.25 1.34
CA SER A 305 -20.47 -32.46 1.73
C SER A 305 -19.85 -32.37 3.13
N CYS A 306 -19.29 -31.21 3.48
CA CYS A 306 -18.80 -30.97 4.84
C CYS A 306 -19.95 -30.88 5.86
N ASN A 307 -21.07 -30.25 5.50
CA ASN A 307 -22.19 -30.02 6.41
C ASN A 307 -22.95 -31.30 6.78
N VAL A 308 -22.92 -32.35 5.94
CA VAL A 308 -23.36 -33.72 6.31
C VAL A 308 -22.61 -34.21 7.56
N SER A 309 -21.31 -33.92 7.64
CA SER A 309 -20.43 -34.36 8.74
C SER A 309 -20.41 -33.39 9.93
N PHE A 310 -20.59 -32.08 9.69
CA PHE A 310 -20.62 -31.05 10.73
C PHE A 310 -21.93 -31.03 11.54
N SER A 311 -23.06 -31.35 10.92
CA SER A 311 -24.36 -31.40 11.61
C SER A 311 -24.54 -32.65 12.46
N SER A 312 -23.99 -33.79 12.01
CA SER A 312 -24.08 -35.07 12.71
C SER A 312 -23.14 -35.14 13.91
N LEU A 313 -21.88 -34.74 13.75
CA LEU A 313 -20.87 -34.96 14.79
C LEU A 313 -21.22 -34.35 16.17
N PRO A 314 -21.65 -33.07 16.31
CA PRO A 314 -22.00 -32.50 17.62
C PRO A 314 -23.23 -33.14 18.27
N VAL A 315 -24.23 -33.51 17.47
CA VAL A 315 -25.51 -34.03 18.00
C VAL A 315 -25.39 -35.49 18.44
N PHE A 316 -24.58 -36.29 17.75
CA PHE A 316 -24.45 -37.72 18.02
C PHE A 316 -23.18 -38.12 18.79
N LEU A 317 -22.15 -37.26 18.90
CA LEU A 317 -20.92 -37.61 19.62
C LEU A 317 -21.15 -38.01 21.10
N PRO A 318 -22.02 -37.35 21.90
CA PRO A 318 -22.29 -37.80 23.26
C PRO A 318 -22.77 -39.26 23.32
N THR A 319 -23.76 -39.63 22.50
CA THR A 319 -24.27 -41.01 22.38
C THR A 319 -23.22 -41.97 21.84
N ILE A 320 -22.42 -41.56 20.85
CA ILE A 320 -21.32 -42.36 20.30
C ILE A 320 -20.23 -42.68 21.35
N LEU A 321 -20.05 -41.84 22.36
CA LEU A 321 -19.14 -42.08 23.49
C LEU A 321 -19.80 -42.92 24.59
N GLU A 322 -21.10 -42.75 24.84
CA GLU A 322 -21.89 -43.63 25.72
C GLU A 322 -21.85 -45.08 25.19
N ASP A 323 -22.04 -45.26 23.87
CA ASP A 323 -21.85 -46.51 23.12
C ASP A 323 -20.39 -47.02 23.03
N MET A 324 -19.42 -46.28 23.57
CA MET A 324 -18.06 -46.79 23.81
C MET A 324 -17.86 -47.34 25.23
N GLY A 325 -18.90 -47.30 26.07
CA GLY A 325 -18.86 -47.75 27.46
C GLY A 325 -18.50 -46.67 28.48
N PHE A 326 -18.50 -45.39 28.09
CA PHE A 326 -18.38 -44.28 29.04
C PHE A 326 -19.73 -43.99 29.68
N ALA A 327 -19.78 -43.86 31.01
CA ALA A 327 -20.99 -43.43 31.69
C ALA A 327 -21.47 -42.06 31.16
N SER A 328 -22.77 -41.91 30.95
CA SER A 328 -23.46 -40.74 30.37
C SER A 328 -22.82 -39.38 30.65
N ILE A 329 -22.56 -39.08 31.94
CA ILE A 329 -21.94 -37.83 32.37
C ILE A 329 -20.49 -37.67 31.85
N ASN A 330 -19.67 -38.72 31.95
CA ASN A 330 -18.31 -38.72 31.44
C ASN A 330 -18.28 -38.65 29.91
N ALA A 331 -19.26 -39.25 29.22
CA ALA A 331 -19.41 -39.17 27.77
C ALA A 331 -19.60 -37.71 27.31
N GLN A 332 -20.43 -36.92 28.01
CA GLN A 332 -20.59 -35.48 27.73
C GLN A 332 -19.27 -34.71 27.91
N GLY A 333 -18.56 -34.91 29.02
CA GLY A 333 -17.28 -34.26 29.28
C GLY A 333 -16.18 -34.61 28.26
N LEU A 334 -16.15 -35.86 27.79
CA LEU A 334 -15.19 -36.35 26.79
C LEU A 334 -15.42 -35.81 25.37
N THR A 335 -16.54 -35.13 25.11
CA THR A 335 -16.76 -34.40 23.83
C THR A 335 -15.87 -33.17 23.71
N ALA A 336 -15.51 -32.52 24.82
CA ALA A 336 -14.88 -31.21 24.80
C ALA A 336 -13.44 -31.18 24.23
N PRO A 337 -12.53 -32.12 24.59
CA PRO A 337 -11.14 -32.08 24.09
C PRO A 337 -11.00 -32.21 22.56
N PRO A 338 -11.72 -33.10 21.85
CA PRO A 338 -11.72 -33.13 20.38
C PRO A 338 -12.13 -31.79 19.73
N TYR A 339 -13.14 -31.11 20.29
CA TYR A 339 -13.58 -29.82 19.76
C TYR A 339 -12.61 -28.68 20.10
N PHE A 340 -12.01 -28.66 21.30
CA PHE A 340 -10.97 -27.68 21.61
C PHE A 340 -9.72 -27.82 20.72
N ALA A 341 -9.31 -29.05 20.40
CA ALA A 341 -8.27 -29.30 19.40
C ALA A 341 -8.70 -28.80 18.00
N SER A 342 -9.95 -29.04 17.60
CA SER A 342 -10.50 -28.53 16.34
C SER A 342 -10.54 -26.99 16.26
N PHE A 343 -10.86 -26.29 17.35
CA PHE A 343 -10.78 -24.84 17.46
C PHE A 343 -9.38 -24.31 17.11
N LEU A 344 -8.33 -24.87 17.75
CA LEU A 344 -6.94 -24.50 17.48
C LEU A 344 -6.52 -24.79 16.02
N VAL A 345 -6.89 -25.96 15.49
CA VAL A 345 -6.60 -26.32 14.09
C VAL A 345 -7.36 -25.43 13.09
N THR A 346 -8.57 -25.00 13.42
CA THR A 346 -9.38 -24.09 12.57
C THR A 346 -8.68 -22.73 12.39
N ILE A 347 -8.13 -22.16 13.47
CA ILE A 347 -7.34 -20.92 13.40
C ILE A 347 -6.01 -21.17 12.69
N ALA A 348 -5.28 -22.23 13.04
CA ALA A 348 -3.96 -22.52 12.47
C ALA A 348 -4.01 -22.79 10.94
N THR A 349 -5.02 -23.54 10.48
CA THR A 349 -5.19 -23.85 9.04
C THR A 349 -5.62 -22.65 8.22
N THR A 350 -6.52 -21.80 8.74
CA THR A 350 -6.93 -20.57 8.02
C THR A 350 -5.80 -19.54 7.96
N TRP A 351 -5.03 -19.39 9.04
CA TRP A 351 -3.77 -18.63 9.04
C TRP A 351 -2.76 -19.17 8.02
N LEU A 352 -2.54 -20.49 8.01
CA LEU A 352 -1.61 -21.14 7.08
C LEU A 352 -2.08 -20.95 5.62
N ALA A 353 -3.38 -21.12 5.35
CA ALA A 353 -3.97 -20.95 4.03
C ALA A 353 -3.81 -19.52 3.48
N ASP A 354 -3.92 -18.51 4.34
CA ASP A 354 -3.64 -17.11 4.01
C ASP A 354 -2.14 -16.88 3.75
N ARG A 355 -1.25 -17.49 4.55
CA ARG A 355 0.21 -17.40 4.35
C ARG A 355 0.68 -18.06 3.05
N ILE A 356 0.19 -19.26 2.73
CA ILE A 356 0.66 -20.03 1.54
C ILE A 356 -0.15 -19.74 0.26
N GLN A 357 -1.29 -19.06 0.35
CA GLN A 357 -2.18 -18.74 -0.79
C GLN A 357 -2.59 -19.99 -1.61
N GLN A 358 -2.84 -21.12 -0.93
CA GLN A 358 -3.23 -22.41 -1.53
C GLN A 358 -4.40 -23.07 -0.77
N ARG A 359 -5.51 -22.34 -0.54
CA ARG A 359 -6.71 -22.85 0.20
C ARG A 359 -7.13 -24.27 -0.20
N GLY A 360 -7.20 -24.55 -1.50
CA GLY A 360 -7.59 -25.87 -2.02
C GLY A 360 -6.68 -27.04 -1.63
N LEU A 361 -5.42 -26.80 -1.26
CA LEU A 361 -4.55 -27.84 -0.67
C LEU A 361 -4.84 -28.02 0.83
N VAL A 362 -5.06 -26.92 1.57
CA VAL A 362 -5.39 -26.97 3.00
C VAL A 362 -6.73 -27.70 3.21
N ILE A 363 -7.75 -27.39 2.41
CA ILE A 363 -9.05 -28.10 2.45
C ILE A 363 -8.88 -29.57 2.08
N ALA A 364 -8.08 -29.90 1.05
CA ALA A 364 -7.82 -31.29 0.68
C ALA A 364 -7.13 -32.08 1.81
N ILE A 365 -6.18 -31.47 2.53
CA ILE A 365 -5.49 -32.09 3.67
C ILE A 365 -6.45 -32.23 4.87
N SER A 366 -7.17 -31.17 5.25
CA SER A 366 -8.13 -31.20 6.35
C SER A 366 -9.26 -32.21 6.10
N SER A 367 -9.83 -32.24 4.90
CA SER A 367 -10.87 -33.22 4.54
C SER A 367 -10.33 -34.65 4.48
N MET A 368 -9.06 -34.86 4.11
CA MET A 368 -8.41 -36.18 4.18
C MET A 368 -8.24 -36.65 5.64
N VAL A 369 -7.78 -35.78 6.54
CA VAL A 369 -7.67 -36.08 7.98
C VAL A 369 -9.04 -36.44 8.57
N GLY A 370 -10.08 -35.67 8.23
CA GLY A 370 -11.45 -35.97 8.66
C GLY A 370 -11.99 -37.29 8.11
N ALA A 371 -11.74 -37.60 6.83
CA ALA A 371 -12.10 -38.88 6.22
C ALA A 371 -11.43 -40.06 6.92
N ILE A 372 -10.14 -39.95 7.25
CA ILE A 372 -9.41 -40.97 8.02
C ILE A 372 -10.03 -41.16 9.41
N GLY A 373 -10.38 -40.08 10.11
CA GLY A 373 -11.08 -40.16 11.40
C GLY A 373 -12.40 -40.94 11.34
N TYR A 374 -13.23 -40.66 10.33
CA TYR A 374 -14.47 -41.40 10.10
C TYR A 374 -14.25 -42.87 9.68
N VAL A 375 -13.20 -43.17 8.91
CA VAL A 375 -12.82 -44.56 8.59
C VAL A 375 -12.39 -45.34 9.85
N LEU A 376 -11.62 -44.73 10.74
CA LEU A 376 -11.26 -45.35 12.02
C LEU A 376 -12.50 -45.61 12.89
N LEU A 377 -13.44 -44.66 12.97
CA LEU A 377 -14.71 -44.82 13.68
C LEU A 377 -15.59 -45.94 13.11
N ALA A 378 -15.61 -46.12 11.78
CA ALA A 378 -16.37 -47.19 11.12
C ALA A 378 -15.73 -48.58 11.30
N THR A 379 -14.40 -48.67 11.20
CA THR A 379 -13.68 -49.95 11.07
C THR A 379 -13.11 -50.49 12.38
N CYS A 380 -12.61 -49.65 13.28
CA CYS A 380 -11.89 -50.08 14.48
C CYS A 380 -12.83 -50.37 15.66
N THR A 381 -12.50 -51.40 16.44
CA THR A 381 -13.26 -51.81 17.64
C THR A 381 -12.69 -51.22 18.93
N SER A 382 -11.37 -50.98 19.02
CA SER A 382 -10.72 -50.44 20.21
C SER A 382 -11.17 -49.01 20.52
N VAL A 383 -11.63 -48.79 21.77
CA VAL A 383 -12.13 -47.49 22.26
C VAL A 383 -11.10 -46.37 22.07
N GLY A 384 -9.82 -46.61 22.37
CA GLY A 384 -8.76 -45.61 22.20
C GLY A 384 -8.57 -45.16 20.74
N ILE A 385 -8.68 -46.10 19.79
CA ILE A 385 -8.56 -45.81 18.35
C ILE A 385 -9.83 -45.12 17.84
N ARG A 386 -11.02 -45.52 18.31
CA ARG A 386 -12.29 -44.84 18.01
C ARG A 386 -12.26 -43.39 18.52
N TYR A 387 -11.80 -43.16 19.75
CA TYR A 387 -11.69 -41.80 20.32
C TYR A 387 -10.66 -40.93 19.59
N PHE A 388 -9.51 -41.49 19.20
CA PHE A 388 -8.58 -40.79 18.30
C PHE A 388 -9.20 -40.47 16.93
N GLY A 389 -10.06 -41.36 16.41
CA GLY A 389 -10.88 -41.11 15.23
C GLY A 389 -11.80 -39.88 15.37
N VAL A 390 -12.37 -39.64 16.56
CA VAL A 390 -13.13 -38.42 16.87
C VAL A 390 -12.27 -37.16 16.76
N PHE A 391 -11.06 -37.17 17.31
CA PHE A 391 -10.11 -36.05 17.17
C PHE A 391 -9.82 -35.75 15.70
N LEU A 392 -9.50 -36.76 14.89
CA LEU A 392 -9.24 -36.57 13.46
C LEU A 392 -10.48 -36.09 12.68
N ALA A 393 -11.67 -36.62 12.99
CA ALA A 393 -12.92 -36.16 12.40
C ALA A 393 -13.17 -34.67 12.71
N ALA A 394 -13.06 -34.27 13.98
CA ALA A 394 -13.23 -32.88 14.41
C ALA A 394 -12.15 -31.95 13.82
N MET A 395 -10.88 -32.36 13.83
CA MET A 395 -9.75 -31.61 13.25
C MET A 395 -9.74 -31.59 11.71
N GLY A 396 -10.65 -32.35 11.06
CA GLY A 396 -10.85 -32.28 9.61
C GLY A 396 -12.07 -31.47 9.18
N VAL A 397 -13.23 -31.69 9.80
CA VAL A 397 -14.52 -31.12 9.37
C VAL A 397 -14.57 -29.59 9.52
N PHE A 398 -14.38 -29.07 10.74
CA PHE A 398 -14.52 -27.62 10.99
C PHE A 398 -13.45 -26.79 10.24
N PRO A 399 -12.16 -27.20 10.17
CA PRO A 399 -11.15 -26.52 9.38
C PRO A 399 -11.44 -26.46 7.87
N SER A 400 -12.04 -27.51 7.29
CA SER A 400 -12.44 -27.48 5.88
C SER A 400 -13.54 -26.45 5.62
N ILE A 401 -14.58 -26.40 6.45
CA ILE A 401 -15.67 -25.42 6.34
C ILE A 401 -15.15 -23.98 6.48
N ALA A 402 -14.28 -23.74 7.46
CA ALA A 402 -13.65 -22.44 7.69
C ALA A 402 -12.78 -21.95 6.52
N ASN A 403 -12.23 -22.85 5.71
CA ASN A 403 -11.45 -22.52 4.53
C ASN A 403 -12.30 -22.43 3.24
N ILE A 404 -13.47 -23.08 3.16
CA ILE A 404 -14.38 -23.00 2.00
C ILE A 404 -15.01 -21.60 1.89
N LEU A 405 -15.55 -21.05 2.98
CA LEU A 405 -16.21 -19.74 3.02
C LEU A 405 -15.35 -18.60 2.40
N PRO A 406 -14.10 -18.36 2.83
CA PRO A 406 -13.23 -17.35 2.22
C PRO A 406 -12.67 -17.76 0.86
N TRP A 407 -12.81 -19.02 0.42
CA TRP A 407 -12.48 -19.40 -0.96
C TRP A 407 -13.54 -18.93 -1.95
N VAL A 408 -14.83 -19.03 -1.59
CA VAL A 408 -15.95 -18.48 -2.38
C VAL A 408 -15.81 -16.96 -2.54
N LEU A 409 -15.63 -16.25 -1.42
CA LEU A 409 -15.52 -14.78 -1.41
C LEU A 409 -14.30 -14.27 -2.20
N ASN A 410 -13.17 -15.00 -2.17
CA ASN A 410 -11.96 -14.61 -2.91
C ASN A 410 -12.02 -14.97 -4.40
N ASN A 411 -12.87 -15.92 -4.82
CA ASN A 411 -12.98 -16.35 -6.22
C ASN A 411 -14.05 -15.58 -7.01
N GLN A 412 -14.90 -14.76 -6.39
CA GLN A 412 -15.96 -14.00 -7.09
C GLN A 412 -15.67 -12.51 -7.19
N GLY A 413 -15.81 -11.97 -8.41
CA GLY A 413 -15.36 -10.63 -8.81
C GLY A 413 -16.06 -9.46 -8.10
N SER A 414 -17.22 -9.08 -8.63
CA SER A 414 -18.01 -7.96 -8.11
C SER A 414 -18.65 -8.24 -6.75
N ASP A 415 -19.23 -7.21 -6.12
CA ASP A 415 -20.06 -7.35 -4.92
C ASP A 415 -21.28 -8.27 -5.18
N SER A 416 -22.01 -8.05 -6.28
CA SER A 416 -23.19 -8.84 -6.64
C SER A 416 -22.88 -10.33 -6.81
N ARG A 417 -21.78 -10.68 -7.49
CA ARG A 417 -21.36 -12.09 -7.68
C ARG A 417 -20.87 -12.73 -6.37
N ARG A 418 -20.29 -11.97 -5.44
CA ARG A 418 -19.94 -12.49 -4.09
C ARG A 418 -21.17 -12.74 -3.24
N GLY A 419 -22.13 -11.80 -3.22
CA GLY A 419 -23.42 -11.99 -2.56
C GLY A 419 -24.12 -13.25 -3.06
N MET A 420 -24.24 -13.40 -4.39
CA MET A 420 -24.86 -14.59 -4.98
C MET A 420 -24.07 -15.87 -4.76
N GLY A 421 -22.73 -15.80 -4.79
CA GLY A 421 -21.86 -16.93 -4.48
C GLY A 421 -22.10 -17.48 -3.07
N ILE A 422 -22.32 -16.60 -2.08
CA ILE A 422 -22.70 -16.99 -0.71
C ILE A 422 -24.14 -17.53 -0.67
N VAL A 423 -25.11 -16.89 -1.33
CA VAL A 423 -26.50 -17.40 -1.36
C VAL A 423 -26.54 -18.82 -1.96
N LEU A 424 -25.87 -19.08 -3.08
CA LEU A 424 -25.81 -20.42 -3.68
C LEU A 424 -25.05 -21.43 -2.80
N LEU A 425 -23.93 -21.01 -2.20
CA LEU A 425 -23.16 -21.82 -1.25
C LEU A 425 -24.05 -22.35 -0.13
N ASN A 426 -24.90 -21.47 0.43
CA ASN A 426 -25.73 -21.82 1.56
C ASN A 426 -27.01 -22.55 1.16
N VAL A 427 -27.78 -22.08 0.17
CA VAL A 427 -29.04 -22.73 -0.23
C VAL A 427 -28.81 -24.20 -0.62
N ILE A 428 -27.68 -24.51 -1.26
CA ILE A 428 -27.29 -25.89 -1.55
C ILE A 428 -26.61 -26.55 -0.34
N GLY A 429 -25.73 -25.86 0.37
CA GLY A 429 -24.93 -26.46 1.44
C GLY A 429 -25.66 -26.70 2.77
N GLN A 430 -26.70 -25.92 3.07
CA GLN A 430 -27.62 -26.16 4.20
C GLN A 430 -28.62 -27.29 3.92
N CYS A 431 -28.61 -27.87 2.71
CA CYS A 431 -29.23 -29.17 2.47
C CYS A 431 -28.38 -30.35 3.00
N GLY A 432 -27.08 -30.15 3.26
CA GLY A 432 -26.19 -31.19 3.82
C GLY A 432 -26.66 -31.71 5.18
N PRO A 433 -27.07 -30.84 6.12
CA PRO A 433 -27.65 -31.25 7.39
C PRO A 433 -28.92 -32.09 7.31
N PHE A 434 -29.77 -31.96 6.28
CA PHE A 434 -30.93 -32.86 6.12
C PHE A 434 -30.50 -34.33 6.00
N LEU A 435 -29.39 -34.58 5.31
CA LEU A 435 -28.80 -35.91 5.26
C LEU A 435 -28.07 -36.22 6.57
N GLY A 436 -27.26 -35.30 7.08
CA GLY A 436 -26.45 -35.46 8.30
C GLY A 436 -27.27 -35.85 9.55
N THR A 437 -28.42 -35.23 9.78
CA THR A 437 -29.29 -35.55 10.94
C THR A 437 -29.98 -36.91 10.82
N ASN A 438 -30.06 -37.50 9.62
CA ASN A 438 -30.82 -38.72 9.34
C ASN A 438 -29.95 -39.97 9.12
N ILE A 439 -28.61 -39.87 9.11
CA ILE A 439 -27.70 -41.00 8.86
C ILE A 439 -27.20 -41.73 10.12
N PHE A 440 -27.66 -41.35 11.32
CA PHE A 440 -27.36 -42.00 12.60
C PHE A 440 -28.65 -42.52 13.30
N PRO A 441 -29.41 -43.46 12.70
CA PRO A 441 -30.57 -44.05 13.35
C PRO A 441 -30.15 -44.99 14.49
N SER A 442 -30.95 -45.07 15.55
CA SER A 442 -30.67 -45.91 16.73
C SER A 442 -30.54 -47.41 16.41
N SER A 443 -31.04 -47.87 15.25
CA SER A 443 -30.88 -49.24 14.73
C SER A 443 -29.42 -49.63 14.44
N ASP A 444 -28.56 -48.64 14.18
CA ASP A 444 -27.20 -48.87 13.68
C ASP A 444 -26.14 -48.78 14.81
N GLY A 445 -26.55 -48.52 16.05
CA GLY A 445 -25.69 -48.55 17.25
C GLY A 445 -25.19 -49.96 17.59
N PRO A 446 -24.13 -50.12 18.41
CA PRO A 446 -23.33 -49.08 19.09
C PRO A 446 -22.12 -48.59 18.26
N ARG A 447 -22.13 -48.82 16.93
CA ARG A 447 -21.02 -48.47 16.03
C ARG A 447 -21.38 -47.46 14.94
N TYR A 448 -22.66 -47.37 14.55
CA TYR A 448 -23.18 -46.49 13.50
C TYR A 448 -22.40 -46.56 12.19
N ILE A 449 -21.94 -47.77 11.81
CA ILE A 449 -20.98 -48.01 10.72
C ILE A 449 -21.42 -47.31 9.43
N ARG A 450 -22.73 -47.36 9.14
CA ARG A 450 -23.36 -46.68 7.99
C ARG A 450 -23.15 -45.17 8.02
N GLY A 451 -23.52 -44.49 9.11
CA GLY A 451 -23.36 -43.04 9.29
C GLY A 451 -21.90 -42.61 9.18
N GLN A 452 -21.00 -43.28 9.91
CA GLN A 452 -19.56 -43.03 9.85
C GLN A 452 -19.00 -43.20 8.42
N SER A 453 -19.43 -44.24 7.70
CA SER A 453 -18.98 -44.49 6.31
C SER A 453 -19.51 -43.46 5.32
N ILE A 454 -20.73 -42.96 5.51
CA ILE A 454 -21.30 -41.86 4.70
C ILE A 454 -20.52 -40.57 4.93
N CYS A 455 -20.22 -40.21 6.20
CA CYS A 455 -19.36 -39.07 6.53
C CYS A 455 -17.97 -39.20 5.91
N ALA A 456 -17.33 -40.37 6.00
CA ALA A 456 -16.05 -40.63 5.33
C ALA A 456 -16.14 -40.40 3.81
N ALA A 457 -17.17 -40.93 3.15
CA ALA A 457 -17.37 -40.79 1.71
C ALA A 457 -17.55 -39.32 1.28
N PHE A 458 -18.34 -38.52 2.00
CA PHE A 458 -18.48 -37.09 1.70
C PHE A 458 -17.22 -36.28 1.99
N MET A 459 -16.42 -36.67 2.99
CA MET A 459 -15.11 -36.05 3.24
C MET A 459 -14.11 -36.38 2.13
N PHE A 460 -14.04 -37.63 1.64
CA PHE A 460 -13.26 -37.98 0.44
C PHE A 460 -13.75 -37.26 -0.83
N PHE A 461 -15.07 -37.15 -1.03
CA PHE A 461 -15.64 -36.39 -2.14
C PHE A 461 -15.25 -34.90 -2.08
N THR A 462 -15.20 -34.31 -0.88
CA THR A 462 -14.69 -32.94 -0.67
C THR A 462 -13.22 -32.81 -1.09
N VAL A 463 -12.36 -33.81 -0.83
CA VAL A 463 -10.96 -33.83 -1.32
C VAL A 463 -10.93 -33.80 -2.86
N ILE A 464 -11.75 -34.63 -3.51
CA ILE A 464 -11.84 -34.69 -4.98
C ILE A 464 -12.29 -33.32 -5.53
N LEU A 465 -13.37 -32.74 -4.99
CA LEU A 465 -13.88 -31.44 -5.40
C LEU A 465 -12.85 -30.31 -5.18
N ALA A 466 -12.14 -30.29 -4.04
CA ALA A 466 -11.10 -29.31 -3.75
C ALA A 466 -9.94 -29.37 -4.77
N LEU A 467 -9.48 -30.58 -5.11
CA LEU A 467 -8.42 -30.79 -6.09
C LEU A 467 -8.90 -30.48 -7.52
N CYS A 468 -10.15 -30.80 -7.86
CA CYS A 468 -10.76 -30.46 -9.13
C CYS A 468 -10.94 -28.95 -9.30
N LEU A 469 -11.47 -28.23 -8.30
CA LEU A 469 -11.59 -26.77 -8.33
C LEU A 469 -10.21 -26.10 -8.40
N ARG A 470 -9.21 -26.60 -7.66
CA ARG A 470 -7.83 -26.11 -7.77
C ARG A 470 -7.25 -26.32 -9.18
N ARG A 471 -7.52 -27.46 -9.83
CA ARG A 471 -7.11 -27.73 -11.22
C ARG A 471 -7.84 -26.84 -12.22
N LEU A 472 -9.15 -26.65 -12.06
CA LEU A 472 -9.98 -25.76 -12.88
C LEU A 472 -9.50 -24.31 -12.77
N LEU A 473 -9.34 -23.79 -11.56
CA LEU A 473 -8.79 -22.45 -11.33
C LEU A 473 -7.37 -22.30 -11.88
N ALA A 474 -6.50 -23.32 -11.74
CA ALA A 474 -5.17 -23.27 -12.34
C ALA A 474 -5.21 -23.28 -13.89
N TRP A 475 -6.18 -23.96 -14.50
CA TRP A 475 -6.39 -23.96 -15.95
C TRP A 475 -7.03 -22.66 -16.45
N GLU A 476 -8.03 -22.11 -15.75
CA GLU A 476 -8.62 -20.80 -16.05
C GLU A 476 -7.56 -19.71 -15.90
N ASN A 477 -6.76 -19.72 -14.84
CA ASN A 477 -5.61 -18.81 -14.70
C ASN A 477 -4.67 -18.96 -15.90
N ARG A 478 -4.26 -20.17 -16.30
CA ARG A 478 -3.43 -20.38 -17.51
C ARG A 478 -4.12 -19.93 -18.82
N ARG A 479 -5.45 -19.91 -18.88
CA ARG A 479 -6.24 -19.42 -20.03
C ARG A 479 -6.32 -17.89 -20.03
N LEU A 480 -6.39 -17.26 -18.85
CA LEU A 480 -6.30 -15.81 -18.66
C LEU A 480 -4.88 -15.32 -18.91
N ASP A 481 -3.85 -16.01 -18.40
CA ASP A 481 -2.43 -15.76 -18.68
C ASP A 481 -2.12 -15.84 -20.19
N LYS A 482 -2.90 -16.64 -20.95
CA LYS A 482 -2.86 -16.70 -22.43
C LYS A 482 -3.68 -15.62 -23.15
N ARG A 483 -4.70 -15.03 -22.51
CA ARG A 483 -5.63 -14.07 -23.15
C ARG A 483 -5.33 -12.61 -22.80
N TYR A 484 -4.71 -12.37 -21.64
CA TYR A 484 -4.42 -11.04 -21.09
C TYR A 484 -2.94 -10.86 -20.71
N GLY A 485 -2.09 -11.85 -21.02
CA GLY A 485 -0.67 -11.86 -20.66
C GLY A 485 -0.40 -12.48 -19.28
N ALA A 486 0.84 -12.95 -19.06
CA ALA A 486 1.20 -13.73 -17.89
C ALA A 486 1.60 -12.86 -16.69
N VAL A 487 1.00 -13.18 -15.56
CA VAL A 487 1.10 -12.48 -14.28
C VAL A 487 1.20 -13.58 -13.18
N ARG A 488 2.04 -13.49 -12.11
CA ARG A 488 2.32 -14.63 -11.14
C ARG A 488 2.30 -14.22 -9.62
N THR A 489 2.18 -15.11 -8.62
CA THR A 489 1.68 -14.72 -7.25
C THR A 489 2.67 -14.15 -6.20
N ALA A 490 2.57 -12.84 -5.88
CA ALA A 490 3.03 -12.10 -4.66
C ALA A 490 2.13 -12.08 -3.40
N PRO A 491 2.43 -12.75 -2.27
CA PRO A 491 1.77 -12.49 -0.99
C PRO A 491 2.25 -11.19 -0.33
N GLY A 492 1.32 -10.25 -0.07
CA GLY A 492 1.56 -9.02 0.66
C GLY A 492 2.37 -7.94 -0.08
N THR A 493 1.68 -7.15 -0.92
CA THR A 493 1.72 -5.67 -1.06
C THR A 493 0.99 -5.27 -2.36
N THR A 494 -0.15 -4.58 -2.29
CA THR A 494 -0.82 -4.02 -3.49
C THR A 494 -0.21 -2.67 -3.90
N LYS A 495 -0.04 -2.44 -5.21
CA LYS A 495 -0.10 -1.08 -5.78
C LYS A 495 -0.75 -1.07 -7.16
N GLU A 496 -1.76 -0.20 -7.27
CA GLU A 496 -2.17 0.57 -8.45
C GLU A 496 -2.30 -0.14 -9.82
N VAL A 497 -3.52 -0.62 -10.10
CA VAL A 497 -4.16 -0.53 -11.43
C VAL A 497 -5.54 0.09 -11.21
N THR A 498 -6.04 0.93 -12.13
CA THR A 498 -7.21 1.81 -11.93
C THR A 498 -8.58 1.12 -12.04
N PHE A 499 -8.67 -0.14 -11.60
CA PHE A 499 -9.91 -0.85 -11.35
C PHE A 499 -9.80 -1.49 -9.96
N GLY A 500 -10.86 -1.44 -9.15
CA GLY A 500 -10.84 -1.97 -7.78
C GLY A 500 -10.29 -3.41 -7.73
N GLU A 501 -9.52 -3.74 -6.68
CA GLU A 501 -8.79 -5.02 -6.49
C GLU A 501 -9.62 -6.28 -6.77
N GLU A 502 -10.94 -6.13 -6.75
CA GLU A 502 -11.90 -7.21 -6.79
C GLU A 502 -12.43 -7.54 -8.20
N ASN A 503 -12.42 -6.58 -9.13
CA ASN A 503 -12.99 -6.75 -10.47
C ASN A 503 -12.16 -7.69 -11.36
N TYR A 504 -12.83 -8.43 -12.25
CA TYR A 504 -12.19 -9.37 -13.18
C TYR A 504 -11.38 -8.63 -14.28
N GLY A 505 -10.15 -8.21 -13.96
CA GLY A 505 -9.25 -7.48 -14.85
C GLY A 505 -7.80 -7.96 -14.83
N ALA A 506 -6.93 -7.33 -15.63
CA ALA A 506 -5.59 -7.82 -15.96
C ALA A 506 -4.48 -7.56 -14.88
N GLY A 507 -4.81 -7.04 -13.70
CA GLY A 507 -3.84 -6.38 -12.79
C GLY A 507 -3.18 -7.22 -11.68
N PHE A 508 -3.48 -8.50 -11.55
CA PHE A 508 -2.96 -9.38 -10.48
C PHE A 508 -1.42 -9.58 -10.68
N ARG A 509 -0.51 -9.41 -9.68
CA ARG A 509 0.71 -10.27 -9.36
C ARG A 509 1.91 -10.40 -10.44
N TYR A 510 3.27 -10.24 -10.35
CA TYR A 510 4.47 -10.55 -9.49
C TYR A 510 5.74 -9.69 -9.87
N VAL A 511 6.98 -10.05 -9.42
CA VAL A 511 8.30 -9.53 -9.85
C VAL A 511 9.44 -10.59 -9.87
N LEU A 512 10.21 -10.66 -10.97
CA LEU A 512 11.62 -11.10 -11.06
C LEU A 512 12.46 -9.94 -11.66
N ASN A 513 13.75 -10.11 -11.95
CA ASN A 513 14.45 -9.29 -12.96
C ASN A 513 13.58 -9.21 -14.24
N GLY A 514 13.62 -8.10 -14.98
CA GLY A 514 12.55 -7.80 -15.93
C GLY A 514 12.88 -6.78 -17.01
N ILE A 515 12.31 -7.01 -18.20
CA ILE A 515 12.29 -6.07 -19.33
C ILE A 515 11.50 -4.83 -18.91
N ARG A 516 12.03 -3.65 -19.21
CA ARG A 516 11.41 -2.37 -18.88
C ARG A 516 10.97 -1.67 -20.14
N PHE A 517 9.81 -1.03 -20.07
CA PHE A 517 9.22 -0.25 -21.14
C PHE A 517 8.98 1.16 -20.60
N SER A 518 9.15 2.17 -21.44
CA SER A 518 8.92 3.56 -21.05
C SER A 518 8.76 4.45 -22.27
N ILE A 519 7.81 5.38 -22.19
CA ILE A 519 7.65 6.49 -23.14
C ILE A 519 8.07 7.75 -22.41
N THR A 520 8.88 8.56 -23.09
CA THR A 520 9.48 9.78 -22.55
C THR A 520 9.06 10.93 -23.46
N ASP A 521 8.53 11.99 -22.88
CA ASP A 521 8.27 13.21 -23.63
C ASP A 521 9.60 13.90 -23.97
N LEU A 522 9.73 14.36 -25.20
CA LEU A 522 10.89 15.10 -25.70
C LEU A 522 10.51 16.52 -26.14
N THR A 523 9.28 16.95 -25.88
CA THR A 523 8.75 18.26 -26.28
C THR A 523 9.45 19.40 -25.52
N PRO A 524 10.01 20.39 -26.23
CA PRO A 524 10.54 21.60 -25.61
C PRO A 524 9.46 22.34 -24.80
N PRO A 525 9.81 23.01 -23.69
CA PRO A 525 11.17 23.27 -23.21
C PRO A 525 11.73 22.18 -22.27
N THR A 526 10.97 21.11 -21.98
CA THR A 526 11.31 20.17 -20.88
C THR A 526 12.31 19.07 -21.27
N THR A 527 12.65 18.95 -22.56
CA THR A 527 13.45 17.86 -23.17
C THR A 527 14.68 17.44 -22.37
N ARG A 528 15.46 18.40 -21.83
CA ARG A 528 16.66 18.17 -21.00
C ARG A 528 16.42 17.29 -19.76
N THR A 529 15.18 17.25 -19.27
CA THR A 529 14.79 16.55 -18.04
C THR A 529 14.28 15.13 -18.27
N LEU A 530 14.06 14.74 -19.53
CA LEU A 530 13.50 13.45 -19.96
C LEU A 530 12.25 13.02 -19.16
N PRO A 531 11.12 13.78 -19.21
CA PRO A 531 9.89 13.42 -18.49
C PRO A 531 9.31 12.07 -18.93
N ILE A 532 9.29 11.08 -18.04
CA ILE A 532 8.74 9.75 -18.33
C ILE A 532 7.21 9.79 -18.13
N ILE A 533 6.47 9.86 -19.24
CA ILE A 533 4.99 9.90 -19.26
C ILE A 533 4.34 8.53 -19.12
N TYR A 534 5.04 7.45 -19.48
CA TYR A 534 4.60 6.07 -19.27
C TYR A 534 5.79 5.20 -18.88
N GLN A 535 5.58 4.26 -17.95
CA GLN A 535 6.56 3.22 -17.63
C GLN A 535 5.91 1.94 -17.12
N THR A 536 6.41 0.78 -17.57
CA THR A 536 6.02 -0.53 -17.03
C THR A 536 7.19 -1.53 -17.08
N ARG A 537 7.01 -2.70 -16.47
CA ARG A 537 8.05 -3.73 -16.36
C ARG A 537 7.45 -5.13 -16.42
N ALA A 538 7.76 -5.86 -17.48
CA ALA A 538 7.50 -7.30 -17.53
C ALA A 538 8.46 -8.04 -16.59
N ALA A 539 7.93 -8.92 -15.73
CA ALA A 539 8.68 -9.65 -14.70
C ALA A 539 9.48 -10.85 -15.26
N LEU A 540 10.19 -10.66 -16.38
CA LEU A 540 10.88 -11.69 -17.17
C LEU A 540 12.41 -11.52 -17.09
N SER A 541 13.08 -12.45 -16.39
CA SER A 541 14.53 -12.40 -16.24
C SER A 541 15.21 -13.25 -17.31
N LEU A 542 15.66 -12.61 -18.38
CA LEU A 542 16.40 -13.30 -19.44
C LEU A 542 17.67 -13.97 -18.92
N TYR A 543 18.37 -13.37 -17.95
CA TYR A 543 19.56 -13.97 -17.33
C TYR A 543 19.21 -15.21 -16.51
N ASP A 544 18.29 -15.08 -15.53
CA ASP A 544 17.96 -16.20 -14.63
C ASP A 544 17.31 -17.38 -15.41
N ALA A 545 16.60 -17.10 -16.50
CA ALA A 545 16.01 -18.10 -17.40
C ALA A 545 17.04 -18.93 -18.20
N GLN A 546 18.31 -18.51 -18.26
CA GLN A 546 19.41 -19.22 -18.93
C GLN A 546 20.21 -20.10 -17.96
N PHE A 547 19.86 -20.15 -16.67
CA PHE A 547 20.51 -21.01 -15.68
C PHE A 547 19.45 -21.87 -14.96
N PRO A 548 18.94 -22.93 -15.61
CA PRO A 548 17.94 -23.80 -15.02
C PRO A 548 18.52 -24.59 -13.83
N PRO A 549 17.72 -24.91 -12.79
CA PRO A 549 18.20 -25.65 -11.61
C PRO A 549 18.82 -27.02 -11.91
N THR A 550 18.54 -27.59 -13.10
CA THR A 550 19.08 -28.87 -13.57
C THR A 550 20.52 -28.80 -14.07
N ASN A 551 21.06 -27.62 -14.38
CA ASN A 551 22.47 -27.43 -14.72
C ASN A 551 22.92 -25.98 -14.39
N PRO A 552 23.26 -25.68 -13.13
CA PRO A 552 23.52 -24.31 -12.68
C PRO A 552 24.84 -23.72 -13.22
N GLY A 553 25.79 -24.54 -13.67
CA GLY A 553 27.11 -24.10 -14.14
C GLY A 553 27.16 -23.70 -15.63
N THR A 554 26.23 -24.17 -16.46
CA THR A 554 26.28 -23.96 -17.92
C THR A 554 25.13 -23.09 -18.43
N ARG A 555 25.46 -22.02 -19.14
CA ARG A 555 24.49 -21.08 -19.69
C ARG A 555 23.69 -21.71 -20.85
N SER A 556 22.41 -21.88 -20.62
CA SER A 556 21.44 -22.47 -21.56
C SER A 556 20.88 -21.43 -22.55
N PRO A 557 20.25 -21.85 -23.66
CA PRO A 557 19.47 -20.96 -24.53
C PRO A 557 18.30 -20.28 -23.79
N ILE A 558 17.84 -19.13 -24.27
CA ILE A 558 16.60 -18.48 -23.80
C ILE A 558 15.42 -19.40 -24.14
N PRO A 559 14.61 -19.86 -23.17
CA PRO A 559 13.53 -20.81 -23.42
C PRO A 559 12.41 -20.24 -24.30
N SER A 560 11.86 -21.04 -25.21
CA SER A 560 10.79 -20.64 -26.14
C SER A 560 9.55 -20.05 -25.45
N HIS A 561 9.18 -20.57 -24.27
CA HIS A 561 8.06 -20.03 -23.48
C HIS A 561 8.35 -18.64 -22.87
N ILE A 562 9.63 -18.31 -22.63
CA ILE A 562 10.05 -16.96 -22.23
C ILE A 562 10.02 -16.06 -23.46
N THR A 563 10.54 -16.51 -24.61
CA THR A 563 10.44 -15.77 -25.89
C THR A 563 9.00 -15.37 -26.17
N GLY A 564 8.04 -16.31 -26.11
CA GLY A 564 6.61 -16.01 -26.30
C GLY A 564 6.08 -14.93 -25.37
N GLN A 565 6.44 -14.96 -24.07
CA GLN A 565 6.04 -13.92 -23.12
C GLN A 565 6.69 -12.55 -23.42
N VAL A 566 7.94 -12.53 -23.90
CA VAL A 566 8.61 -11.30 -24.35
C VAL A 566 7.88 -10.70 -25.57
N LEU A 567 7.50 -11.53 -26.55
CA LEU A 567 6.72 -11.07 -27.70
C LEU A 567 5.39 -10.46 -27.27
N THR A 568 4.62 -11.13 -26.40
CA THR A 568 3.34 -10.60 -25.89
C THR A 568 3.49 -9.21 -25.24
N HIS A 569 4.55 -9.00 -24.44
CA HIS A 569 4.77 -7.69 -23.82
C HIS A 569 5.27 -6.61 -24.82
N LEU A 570 6.04 -6.99 -25.83
CA LEU A 570 6.47 -6.05 -26.89
C LEU A 570 5.28 -5.64 -27.78
N THR A 571 4.43 -6.57 -28.20
CA THR A 571 3.20 -6.26 -28.96
C THR A 571 2.20 -5.47 -28.13
N HIS A 572 2.07 -5.73 -26.82
CA HIS A 572 1.28 -4.85 -25.95
C HIS A 572 1.85 -3.42 -25.90
N PHE A 573 3.18 -3.28 -25.81
CA PHE A 573 3.83 -1.97 -25.84
C PHE A 573 3.75 -1.28 -27.21
N GLN A 574 3.61 -2.03 -28.32
CA GLN A 574 3.29 -1.44 -29.63
C GLN A 574 1.97 -0.68 -29.61
N HIS A 575 0.92 -1.29 -29.05
CA HIS A 575 -0.38 -0.63 -28.89
C HIS A 575 -0.25 0.60 -27.99
N THR A 576 0.43 0.49 -26.84
CA THR A 576 0.68 1.66 -25.97
C THR A 576 1.45 2.79 -26.68
N CYS A 577 2.45 2.47 -27.51
CA CYS A 577 3.13 3.48 -28.32
C CYS A 577 2.19 4.13 -29.35
N ALA A 578 1.24 3.39 -29.93
CA ALA A 578 0.23 3.96 -30.83
C ALA A 578 -0.77 4.84 -30.07
N ASP A 579 -1.24 4.43 -28.89
CA ASP A 579 -2.15 5.22 -28.03
C ASP A 579 -1.51 6.57 -27.65
N PHE A 580 -0.21 6.57 -27.31
CA PHE A 580 0.59 7.76 -27.04
C PHE A 580 1.11 8.46 -28.31
N HIS A 581 0.68 8.06 -29.51
CA HIS A 581 1.04 8.65 -30.81
C HIS A 581 2.55 8.75 -31.07
N VAL A 582 3.34 7.81 -30.52
CA VAL A 582 4.80 7.80 -30.62
C VAL A 582 5.23 7.48 -32.06
N PRO A 583 6.01 8.35 -32.74
CA PRO A 583 6.51 8.09 -34.09
C PRO A 583 7.33 6.79 -34.15
N THR A 584 7.10 5.95 -35.15
CA THR A 584 7.75 4.63 -35.28
C THR A 584 9.27 4.72 -35.35
N SER A 585 9.82 5.82 -35.90
CA SER A 585 11.26 6.15 -35.92
C SER A 585 11.87 6.34 -34.53
N ASN A 586 11.07 6.66 -33.52
CA ASN A 586 11.51 6.98 -32.16
C ASN A 586 11.35 5.78 -31.20
N ILE A 587 10.90 4.62 -31.70
CA ILE A 587 10.73 3.42 -30.89
C ILE A 587 11.98 2.54 -31.03
N HIS A 588 12.57 2.18 -29.88
CA HIS A 588 13.90 1.57 -29.84
C HIS A 588 13.95 0.39 -28.84
N VAL A 589 14.35 -0.79 -29.31
CA VAL A 589 14.45 -2.01 -28.48
C VAL A 589 15.91 -2.33 -28.18
N LEU A 590 16.39 -1.91 -27.01
CA LEU A 590 17.76 -2.13 -26.55
C LEU A 590 17.91 -3.46 -25.79
N ALA A 591 18.99 -4.18 -26.05
CA ALA A 591 19.30 -5.45 -25.41
C ALA A 591 20.77 -5.53 -24.98
N THR A 592 21.01 -6.08 -23.78
CA THR A 592 22.32 -6.08 -23.10
C THR A 592 22.86 -7.50 -22.89
N GLU A 593 23.82 -7.69 -21.96
CA GLU A 593 24.50 -8.96 -21.67
C GLU A 593 23.61 -10.21 -21.67
N ALA A 594 22.42 -10.11 -21.07
CA ALA A 594 21.50 -11.26 -20.98
C ALA A 594 21.10 -11.80 -22.37
N THR A 595 20.93 -10.94 -23.37
CA THR A 595 20.66 -11.37 -24.75
C THR A 595 21.96 -11.56 -25.52
N ARG A 596 22.90 -10.61 -25.42
CA ARG A 596 24.19 -10.57 -26.15
C ARG A 596 25.01 -11.86 -26.04
N THR A 597 24.92 -12.57 -24.92
CA THR A 597 25.66 -13.83 -24.66
C THR A 597 24.74 -15.04 -24.46
N ALA A 598 23.52 -14.99 -25.01
CA ALA A 598 22.63 -16.15 -25.09
C ALA A 598 22.96 -17.03 -26.32
N PRO A 599 23.04 -18.37 -26.20
CA PRO A 599 23.34 -19.25 -27.34
C PRO A 599 22.41 -19.08 -28.56
N ASN A 600 21.13 -18.78 -28.34
CA ASN A 600 20.12 -18.54 -29.38
C ASN A 600 19.81 -17.04 -29.59
N SER A 601 20.79 -16.15 -29.39
CA SER A 601 20.59 -14.69 -29.52
C SER A 601 20.23 -14.23 -30.95
N ALA A 602 20.49 -15.03 -31.98
CA ALA A 602 20.03 -14.74 -33.35
C ALA A 602 18.53 -14.98 -33.45
N ASP A 603 18.09 -16.22 -33.21
CA ASP A 603 16.71 -16.67 -33.30
C ASP A 603 15.76 -15.86 -32.40
N PHE A 604 16.21 -15.51 -31.20
CA PHE A 604 15.45 -14.68 -30.26
C PHE A 604 15.16 -13.27 -30.83
N ARG A 605 16.15 -12.65 -31.50
CA ARG A 605 15.97 -11.32 -32.13
C ARG A 605 15.19 -11.41 -33.44
N ALA A 606 15.40 -12.45 -34.23
CA ALA A 606 14.59 -12.74 -35.42
C ALA A 606 13.10 -12.95 -35.04
N SER A 607 12.83 -13.65 -33.93
CA SER A 607 11.48 -13.84 -33.38
C SER A 607 10.83 -12.51 -33.01
N ILE A 608 11.57 -11.58 -32.41
CA ILE A 608 11.07 -10.23 -32.10
C ILE A 608 10.76 -9.47 -33.39
N LYS A 609 11.72 -9.38 -34.32
CA LYS A 609 11.52 -8.68 -35.60
C LYS A 609 10.35 -9.24 -36.40
N SER A 610 10.14 -10.56 -36.39
CA SER A 610 9.02 -11.21 -37.08
C SER A 610 7.66 -10.97 -36.42
N ALA A 611 7.60 -10.64 -35.14
CA ALA A 611 6.34 -10.42 -34.41
C ALA A 611 5.96 -8.93 -34.29
N THR A 612 6.94 -8.02 -34.32
CA THR A 612 6.69 -6.58 -34.13
C THR A 612 7.17 -5.70 -35.29
N GLY A 613 8.02 -6.22 -36.17
CA GLY A 613 8.76 -5.41 -37.15
C GLY A 613 9.93 -4.60 -36.56
N TRP A 614 10.15 -4.63 -35.23
CA TRP A 614 11.21 -3.87 -34.57
C TRP A 614 12.56 -4.61 -34.58
N ASP A 615 13.61 -3.90 -34.95
CA ASP A 615 14.99 -4.36 -34.76
C ASP A 615 15.43 -4.26 -33.30
N VAL A 616 16.25 -5.23 -32.87
CA VAL A 616 16.78 -5.34 -31.51
C VAL A 616 18.26 -4.97 -31.50
N THR A 617 18.56 -3.76 -31.03
CA THR A 617 19.92 -3.25 -30.88
C THR A 617 20.62 -3.98 -29.73
N LEU A 618 21.56 -4.87 -30.06
CA LEU A 618 22.51 -5.39 -29.07
C LEU A 618 23.56 -4.31 -28.79
N LEU A 619 23.59 -3.80 -27.55
CA LEU A 619 24.68 -2.94 -27.11
C LEU A 619 25.96 -3.77 -26.92
N SER A 620 27.13 -3.23 -27.28
CA SER A 620 28.42 -3.84 -26.90
C SER A 620 28.66 -3.72 -25.39
N LYS A 621 29.76 -4.29 -24.87
CA LYS A 621 30.14 -4.06 -23.46
C LYS A 621 30.55 -2.60 -23.22
N GLU A 622 31.25 -2.00 -24.18
CA GLU A 622 31.67 -0.60 -24.13
C GLU A 622 30.48 0.35 -24.24
N ASP A 623 29.55 0.13 -25.17
CA ASP A 623 28.32 0.93 -25.30
C ASP A 623 27.44 0.83 -24.06
N GLU A 624 27.27 -0.36 -23.48
CA GLU A 624 26.50 -0.54 -22.26
C GLU A 624 27.09 0.30 -21.10
N GLY A 625 28.42 0.41 -21.00
CA GLY A 625 29.09 1.29 -20.04
C GLY A 625 28.99 2.78 -20.38
N ARG A 626 29.22 3.15 -21.64
CA ARG A 626 29.18 4.54 -22.16
C ARG A 626 27.79 5.16 -22.05
N ILE A 627 26.76 4.42 -22.47
CA ILE A 627 25.36 4.80 -22.35
C ILE A 627 24.92 4.77 -20.87
N GLY A 628 25.47 3.86 -20.05
CA GLY A 628 25.32 3.90 -18.60
C GLY A 628 25.83 5.21 -17.97
N ALA A 629 26.99 5.69 -18.42
CA ALA A 629 27.56 6.98 -17.99
C ALA A 629 26.74 8.18 -18.49
N LEU A 630 26.20 8.15 -19.72
CA LEU A 630 25.24 9.15 -20.21
C LEU A 630 23.94 9.17 -19.38
N GLY A 631 23.49 8.01 -18.88
CA GLY A 631 22.37 7.91 -17.94
C GLY A 631 22.68 8.49 -16.55
N ILE A 632 23.94 8.48 -16.13
CA ILE A 632 24.41 9.20 -14.94
C ILE A 632 24.46 10.71 -15.21
N ALA A 633 24.97 11.14 -16.38
CA ALA A 633 25.04 12.55 -16.78
C ALA A 633 23.65 13.21 -16.85
N SER A 634 22.66 12.52 -17.44
CA SER A 634 21.27 13.02 -17.49
C SER A 634 20.61 13.15 -16.11
N SER A 635 21.11 12.44 -15.09
CA SER A 635 20.58 12.41 -13.73
C SER A 635 20.99 13.61 -12.84
N ALA A 636 21.72 14.59 -13.37
CA ALA A 636 22.17 15.77 -12.64
C ALA A 636 22.24 17.02 -13.54
N ALA A 637 22.52 18.19 -12.94
CA ALA A 637 22.89 19.41 -13.66
C ALA A 637 24.30 19.35 -14.25
N GLU A 638 25.26 18.86 -13.48
CA GLU A 638 26.66 18.68 -13.88
C GLU A 638 27.21 17.38 -13.26
N VAL A 639 28.10 16.69 -13.96
CA VAL A 639 28.74 15.45 -13.50
C VAL A 639 30.24 15.48 -13.78
N ALA A 640 31.06 15.38 -12.73
CA ALA A 640 32.51 15.26 -12.86
C ALA A 640 33.08 14.37 -11.75
N GLY A 641 33.40 13.12 -12.08
CA GLY A 641 33.92 12.15 -11.10
C GLY A 641 34.06 10.72 -11.65
N LEU A 642 34.03 9.75 -10.74
CA LEU A 642 33.92 8.33 -11.09
C LEU A 642 32.46 7.91 -11.22
N ALA A 643 32.15 6.99 -12.13
CA ALA A 643 30.81 6.45 -12.38
C ALA A 643 30.80 4.93 -12.28
N MET A 644 29.78 4.36 -11.62
CA MET A 644 29.59 2.91 -11.50
C MET A 644 28.13 2.48 -11.68
N ASP A 645 27.92 1.43 -12.48
CA ASP A 645 26.65 0.68 -12.55
C ASP A 645 26.82 -0.65 -11.81
N LEU A 646 25.79 -1.05 -11.06
CA LEU A 646 25.71 -2.33 -10.36
C LEU A 646 24.55 -3.15 -10.93
N GLY A 647 24.91 -4.04 -11.85
CA GLY A 647 24.02 -5.02 -12.47
C GLY A 647 23.72 -6.24 -11.59
N GLY A 648 23.11 -7.24 -12.22
CA GLY A 648 22.84 -8.54 -11.58
C GLY A 648 24.05 -9.46 -11.57
N GLY A 649 24.67 -9.66 -12.74
CA GLY A 649 25.86 -10.50 -12.91
C GLY A 649 27.17 -9.72 -12.87
N SER A 650 27.18 -8.50 -13.40
CA SER A 650 28.37 -7.65 -13.54
C SER A 650 28.24 -6.31 -12.82
N THR A 651 29.38 -5.64 -12.65
CA THR A 651 29.53 -4.27 -12.14
C THR A 651 30.52 -3.53 -13.03
N GLN A 652 30.28 -2.25 -13.31
CA GLN A 652 31.08 -1.45 -14.23
C GLN A 652 31.68 -0.22 -13.51
N ILE A 653 32.87 0.23 -13.95
CA ILE A 653 33.49 1.49 -13.51
C ILE A 653 34.09 2.27 -14.68
N THR A 654 33.92 3.59 -14.67
CA THR A 654 34.59 4.54 -15.57
C THR A 654 34.78 5.88 -14.86
N TRP A 655 35.46 6.84 -15.50
CA TRP A 655 35.32 8.26 -15.17
C TRP A 655 34.35 8.93 -16.16
N VAL A 656 33.70 9.99 -15.69
CA VAL A 656 32.76 10.80 -16.48
C VAL A 656 32.97 12.27 -16.16
N MET A 657 32.97 13.11 -17.20
CA MET A 657 32.96 14.56 -17.09
C MET A 657 32.00 15.14 -18.12
N GLU A 658 30.99 15.87 -17.67
CA GLU A 658 30.14 16.70 -18.51
C GLU A 658 30.67 18.13 -18.54
N GLN A 659 30.69 18.74 -19.72
CA GLN A 659 31.09 20.13 -19.93
C GLN A 659 30.40 20.70 -21.17
N GLY A 660 29.49 21.66 -20.98
CA GLY A 660 28.82 22.35 -22.09
C GLY A 660 27.91 21.44 -22.93
N GLY A 661 27.34 20.40 -22.32
CA GLY A 661 26.51 19.40 -22.99
C GLY A 661 27.28 18.23 -23.61
N GLU A 662 28.61 18.31 -23.73
CA GLU A 662 29.45 17.18 -24.09
C GLU A 662 29.74 16.32 -22.85
N VAL A 663 29.57 14.99 -22.97
CA VAL A 663 29.85 14.04 -21.88
C VAL A 663 31.04 13.17 -22.29
N ARG A 664 32.20 13.48 -21.70
CA ARG A 664 33.47 12.76 -21.89
C ARG A 664 33.57 11.60 -20.92
N THR A 665 34.12 10.46 -21.37
CA THR A 665 34.42 9.27 -20.56
C THR A 665 35.74 8.65 -21.00
N SER A 666 36.29 7.73 -20.20
CA SER A 666 37.49 6.94 -20.52
C SER A 666 37.53 6.44 -21.97
N GLU A 667 38.57 6.83 -22.71
CA GLU A 667 38.89 6.35 -24.07
C GLU A 667 39.12 4.83 -24.10
N ARG A 668 39.54 4.26 -22.97
CA ARG A 668 39.76 2.82 -22.78
C ARG A 668 38.47 2.06 -22.43
N GLY A 669 37.31 2.73 -22.56
CA GLY A 669 36.01 2.20 -22.17
C GLY A 669 35.82 2.11 -20.65
N ALA A 670 34.72 1.47 -20.24
CA ALA A 670 34.42 1.16 -18.86
C ALA A 670 34.93 -0.25 -18.49
N PHE A 671 35.65 -0.37 -17.38
CA PHE A 671 36.08 -1.68 -16.86
C PHE A 671 34.87 -2.41 -16.27
N SER A 672 34.70 -3.68 -16.63
CA SER A 672 33.55 -4.51 -16.24
C SER A 672 34.02 -5.75 -15.48
N PHE A 673 33.53 -5.92 -14.25
CA PHE A 673 33.88 -7.02 -13.35
C PHE A 673 32.71 -8.01 -13.18
N PRO A 674 32.97 -9.29 -12.85
CA PRO A 674 31.93 -10.29 -12.53
C PRO A 674 31.34 -10.11 -11.11
N TYR A 675 31.25 -8.88 -10.61
CA TYR A 675 30.90 -8.55 -9.22
C TYR A 675 29.50 -7.95 -9.08
N GLY A 676 28.55 -8.37 -9.91
CA GLY A 676 27.15 -7.94 -9.81
C GLY A 676 26.46 -8.48 -8.55
N ALA A 677 25.37 -7.84 -8.11
CA ALA A 677 24.76 -8.10 -6.79
C ALA A 677 24.21 -9.53 -6.60
N ALA A 678 23.92 -10.28 -7.69
CA ALA A 678 23.57 -11.71 -7.64
C ALA A 678 24.74 -12.64 -7.97
N ALA A 679 25.86 -12.14 -8.51
CA ALA A 679 27.09 -12.91 -8.64
C ALA A 679 27.84 -12.97 -7.30
N VAL A 680 28.00 -11.83 -6.62
CA VAL A 680 28.61 -11.75 -5.29
C VAL A 680 27.84 -12.58 -4.27
N LEU A 681 26.50 -12.46 -4.24
CA LEU A 681 25.65 -13.23 -3.32
C LEU A 681 25.77 -14.76 -3.53
N ARG A 682 25.96 -15.22 -4.78
CA ARG A 682 26.21 -16.65 -5.07
C ARG A 682 27.59 -17.09 -4.60
N ARG A 683 28.65 -16.35 -4.96
CA ARG A 683 30.02 -16.64 -4.49
C ARG A 683 30.14 -16.66 -2.95
N MET A 684 29.34 -15.85 -2.25
CA MET A 684 29.24 -15.86 -0.78
C MET A 684 28.49 -17.08 -0.21
N GLY A 685 27.57 -17.70 -0.96
CA GLY A 685 26.84 -18.91 -0.56
C GLY A 685 27.49 -20.22 -1.01
N GLU A 686 28.35 -20.17 -2.02
CA GLU A 686 29.11 -21.32 -2.56
C GLU A 686 30.43 -21.57 -1.79
N GLY A 687 30.83 -20.64 -0.90
CA GLY A 687 32.10 -20.70 -0.17
C GLY A 687 31.94 -20.89 1.33
N GLU A 688 32.01 -22.13 1.81
CA GLU A 688 32.06 -22.44 3.25
C GLU A 688 33.40 -21.99 3.87
N GLY A 689 33.41 -20.82 4.53
CA GLY A 689 34.46 -20.42 5.46
C GLY A 689 34.97 -18.99 5.33
N ALA A 690 35.33 -18.40 6.48
CA ALA A 690 35.79 -17.00 6.59
C ALA A 690 37.05 -16.69 5.75
N VAL A 691 37.89 -17.68 5.47
CA VAL A 691 39.10 -17.54 4.63
C VAL A 691 38.73 -17.21 3.17
N SER A 692 37.70 -17.88 2.62
CA SER A 692 37.21 -17.63 1.26
C SER A 692 36.68 -16.20 1.12
N GLY A 693 35.92 -15.73 2.12
CA GLY A 693 35.40 -14.36 2.19
C GLY A 693 36.44 -13.25 2.41
N ARG A 694 37.69 -13.58 2.75
CA ARG A 694 38.83 -12.65 2.74
C ARG A 694 39.53 -12.67 1.39
N ALA A 695 39.83 -13.86 0.84
CA ALA A 695 40.48 -14.00 -0.47
C ALA A 695 39.67 -13.31 -1.59
N MET A 696 38.34 -13.47 -1.57
CA MET A 696 37.44 -12.80 -2.51
C MET A 696 37.45 -11.27 -2.38
N ARG A 697 37.61 -10.72 -1.16
CA ARG A 697 37.68 -9.25 -0.96
C ARG A 697 38.98 -8.68 -1.52
N GLU A 698 40.13 -9.32 -1.30
CA GLU A 698 41.40 -8.87 -1.89
C GLU A 698 41.43 -9.02 -3.42
N GLU A 699 40.85 -10.09 -3.99
CA GLU A 699 40.65 -10.24 -5.44
C GLU A 699 39.87 -9.05 -6.03
N MET A 700 38.73 -8.73 -5.41
CA MET A 700 37.89 -7.61 -5.83
C MET A 700 38.63 -6.27 -5.67
N ARG A 701 39.29 -6.05 -4.54
CA ARG A 701 40.02 -4.81 -4.22
C ARG A 701 41.15 -4.56 -5.21
N ALA A 702 42.02 -5.55 -5.43
CA ALA A 702 43.12 -5.44 -6.40
C ALA A 702 42.60 -5.19 -7.83
N SER A 703 41.45 -5.77 -8.19
CA SER A 703 40.80 -5.54 -9.49
C SER A 703 40.28 -4.10 -9.64
N PHE A 704 39.63 -3.54 -8.61
CA PHE A 704 39.16 -2.14 -8.63
C PHE A 704 40.33 -1.15 -8.68
N GLU A 705 41.37 -1.35 -7.86
CA GLU A 705 42.56 -0.50 -7.90
C GLU A 705 43.28 -0.58 -9.26
N HIS A 706 43.40 -1.77 -9.85
CA HIS A 706 43.99 -1.94 -11.18
C HIS A 706 43.19 -1.19 -12.24
N ALA A 707 41.87 -1.33 -12.25
CA ALA A 707 41.00 -0.62 -13.18
C ALA A 707 41.13 0.90 -13.07
N VAL A 708 41.12 1.49 -11.86
CA VAL A 708 41.27 2.94 -11.71
C VAL A 708 42.66 3.45 -12.10
N ARG A 709 43.72 2.66 -11.85
CA ARG A 709 45.06 2.94 -12.41
C ARG A 709 45.06 2.91 -13.96
N GLN A 710 44.29 2.01 -14.58
CA GLN A 710 44.20 1.90 -16.05
C GLN A 710 43.18 2.82 -16.71
N LEU A 711 42.24 3.42 -15.97
CA LEU A 711 41.20 4.31 -16.50
C LEU A 711 41.73 5.67 -17.01
N GLY A 712 42.98 6.03 -16.70
CA GLY A 712 43.59 7.28 -17.19
C GLY A 712 42.87 8.54 -16.71
N VAL A 713 42.47 8.58 -15.43
CA VAL A 713 41.68 9.68 -14.83
C VAL A 713 42.33 11.05 -15.11
N PRO A 714 41.68 11.96 -15.87
CA PRO A 714 42.31 13.19 -16.36
C PRO A 714 42.84 14.12 -15.27
N GLY A 715 43.92 14.84 -15.60
CA GLY A 715 44.48 15.89 -14.73
C GLY A 715 43.47 16.99 -14.40
N GLU A 716 42.66 17.39 -15.39
CA GLU A 716 41.52 18.31 -15.25
C GLU A 716 40.54 17.86 -14.14
N LEU A 717 40.15 16.58 -14.15
CA LEU A 717 39.23 16.00 -13.16
C LEU A 717 39.84 16.04 -11.75
N ARG A 718 41.14 15.74 -11.64
CA ARG A 718 41.91 15.79 -10.38
C ARG A 718 42.16 17.22 -9.89
N GLU A 719 42.17 18.21 -10.77
CA GLU A 719 42.25 19.62 -10.40
C GLU A 719 40.89 20.18 -9.98
N LEU A 720 39.82 19.86 -10.71
CA LEU A 720 38.45 20.22 -10.35
C LEU A 720 38.05 19.64 -8.99
N ALA A 721 38.46 18.40 -8.70
CA ALA A 721 38.28 17.77 -7.40
C ALA A 721 38.97 18.55 -6.27
N ARG A 722 40.24 18.97 -6.47
CA ARG A 722 41.00 19.79 -5.52
C ARG A 722 40.34 21.17 -5.32
N LYS A 723 39.92 21.83 -6.40
CA LYS A 723 39.17 23.11 -6.36
C LYS A 723 37.84 23.00 -5.62
N ARG A 724 37.18 21.84 -5.67
CA ARG A 724 35.91 21.55 -4.97
C ARG A 724 36.06 21.04 -3.54
N GLY A 725 37.28 20.72 -3.10
CA GLY A 725 37.54 20.04 -1.83
C GLY A 725 36.93 18.63 -1.74
N ARG A 726 36.51 18.03 -2.87
CA ARG A 726 35.87 16.71 -2.90
C ARG A 726 36.07 15.98 -4.21
N PHE A 727 35.95 14.66 -4.16
CA PHE A 727 35.87 13.80 -5.34
C PHE A 727 34.56 13.01 -5.29
N ASP A 728 33.73 13.19 -6.32
CA ASP A 728 32.38 12.64 -6.42
C ASP A 728 32.41 11.23 -7.09
N LEU A 729 31.69 10.27 -6.51
CA LEU A 729 31.39 8.96 -7.07
C LEU A 729 29.89 8.84 -7.34
N TYR A 730 29.53 8.62 -8.60
CA TYR A 730 28.16 8.55 -9.09
C TYR A 730 27.74 7.09 -9.26
N LEU A 731 26.69 6.67 -8.55
CA LEU A 731 26.22 5.28 -8.49
C LEU A 731 24.84 5.12 -9.12
N CYS A 732 24.71 4.27 -10.14
CA CYS A 732 23.41 3.87 -10.69
C CYS A 732 23.14 2.36 -10.43
N GLY A 733 22.36 1.68 -11.27
CA GLY A 733 22.19 0.23 -11.12
C GLY A 733 21.19 -0.28 -10.07
N GLY A 734 21.02 -1.59 -10.05
CA GLY A 734 19.94 -2.26 -9.31
C GLY A 734 20.18 -2.34 -7.80
N GLY A 735 21.44 -2.61 -7.43
CA GLY A 735 21.89 -2.78 -6.04
C GLY A 735 22.14 -1.45 -5.33
N PHE A 736 22.89 -0.51 -5.92
CA PHE A 736 23.25 0.74 -5.24
C PHE A 736 22.03 1.61 -4.93
N ARG A 737 21.00 1.66 -5.79
CA ARG A 737 19.73 2.32 -5.43
C ARG A 737 19.02 1.66 -4.24
N GLY A 738 19.16 0.34 -4.08
CA GLY A 738 18.69 -0.36 -2.88
C GLY A 738 19.46 0.09 -1.64
N TRP A 739 20.79 0.09 -1.72
CA TRP A 739 21.67 0.58 -0.64
C TRP A 739 21.39 2.03 -0.25
N GLY A 740 21.21 2.93 -1.23
CA GLY A 740 20.88 4.34 -0.98
C GLY A 740 19.55 4.53 -0.23
N TYR A 741 18.49 3.75 -0.55
CA TYR A 741 17.25 3.78 0.23
C TYR A 741 17.44 3.29 1.69
N VAL A 742 18.34 2.34 1.94
CA VAL A 742 18.70 1.91 3.30
C VAL A 742 19.45 3.02 4.03
N LEU A 743 20.39 3.69 3.38
CA LEU A 743 21.07 4.87 3.93
C LEU A 743 20.09 6.02 4.20
N MET A 744 19.03 6.18 3.40
CA MET A 744 17.94 7.13 3.68
C MET A 744 17.15 6.72 4.94
N LYS A 745 16.70 5.46 5.09
CA LYS A 745 16.03 4.98 6.34
C LYS A 745 16.93 5.19 7.56
N ARG A 746 18.23 4.94 7.43
CA ARG A 746 19.22 5.04 8.53
C ARG A 746 19.89 6.41 8.67
N SER A 747 19.52 7.43 7.89
CA SER A 747 20.17 8.75 7.91
C SER A 747 20.26 9.30 9.35
N ARG A 748 21.45 9.75 9.75
CA ARG A 748 21.67 10.33 11.10
C ARG A 748 21.14 11.77 11.20
N ARG A 749 20.96 12.46 10.06
CA ARG A 749 20.54 13.87 9.98
C ARG A 749 19.01 14.03 10.02
N VAL A 750 18.28 13.13 9.36
CA VAL A 750 16.81 13.21 9.23
C VAL A 750 16.16 11.84 9.32
N ARG A 751 15.20 11.66 10.24
CA ARG A 751 14.37 10.46 10.36
C ARG A 751 12.91 10.81 10.66
N PRO A 752 11.93 10.19 9.98
CA PRO A 752 12.08 9.56 8.66
C PRO A 752 12.57 10.58 7.62
N TYR A 753 13.24 10.10 6.56
CA TYR A 753 13.78 10.96 5.51
C TYR A 753 12.66 11.48 4.59
N PRO A 754 12.56 12.80 4.31
CA PRO A 754 11.34 13.41 3.76
C PRO A 754 11.19 13.34 2.23
N ILE A 755 12.27 13.12 1.48
CA ILE A 755 12.24 13.09 0.01
C ILE A 755 12.16 11.62 -0.44
N PRO A 756 11.05 11.15 -1.04
CA PRO A 756 10.79 9.72 -1.31
C PRO A 756 11.39 9.25 -2.66
N VAL A 757 12.52 9.84 -3.07
CA VAL A 757 13.18 9.62 -4.36
C VAL A 757 14.65 9.32 -4.10
N ILE A 758 15.30 8.54 -4.97
CA ILE A 758 16.73 8.18 -4.84
C ILE A 758 17.66 9.09 -5.65
N ASN A 759 17.15 9.74 -6.69
CA ASN A 759 17.96 10.58 -7.56
C ASN A 759 18.44 11.85 -6.87
N GLY A 760 19.75 12.08 -6.86
CA GLY A 760 20.32 13.28 -6.25
C GLY A 760 20.33 13.23 -4.73
N PHE A 761 20.07 12.05 -4.14
CA PHE A 761 20.51 11.74 -2.79
C PHE A 761 22.05 11.67 -2.77
N ARG A 762 22.67 12.32 -1.79
CA ARG A 762 24.12 12.36 -1.59
C ARG A 762 24.46 11.99 -0.15
N VAL A 763 25.61 11.34 0.03
CA VAL A 763 26.23 11.02 1.33
C VAL A 763 27.73 11.26 1.27
N VAL A 764 28.36 11.50 2.43
CA VAL A 764 29.83 11.50 2.55
C VAL A 764 30.35 10.07 2.74
N ARG A 765 31.65 9.87 2.52
CA ARG A 765 32.36 8.59 2.67
C ARG A 765 32.04 7.87 3.99
N GLU A 766 32.01 8.60 5.09
CA GLU A 766 31.77 8.11 6.45
C GLU A 766 30.30 7.70 6.70
N GLU A 767 29.37 8.24 5.92
CA GLU A 767 27.95 7.86 5.92
C GLU A 767 27.67 6.68 4.97
N PHE A 768 28.57 6.43 4.01
CA PHE A 768 28.50 5.31 3.06
C PHE A 768 29.17 4.04 3.61
N HIS A 769 30.29 4.19 4.34
CA HIS A 769 31.08 3.11 4.92
C HIS A 769 30.73 2.86 6.40
N GLY A 770 29.66 2.09 6.65
CA GLY A 770 29.17 1.77 8.00
C GLY A 770 28.44 0.43 8.06
N VAL A 771 29.01 -0.59 7.42
CA VAL A 771 28.27 -1.73 6.87
C VAL A 771 27.67 -2.69 7.90
N GLY A 772 28.39 -3.06 8.96
CA GLY A 772 27.91 -4.02 9.97
C GLY A 772 26.58 -3.59 10.61
N ASP A 773 26.52 -2.36 11.12
CA ASP A 773 25.30 -1.73 11.67
C ASP A 773 24.14 -1.74 10.67
N VAL A 774 24.42 -1.60 9.37
CA VAL A 774 23.40 -1.53 8.31
C VAL A 774 22.81 -2.92 8.07
N VAL A 775 23.65 -3.95 7.92
CA VAL A 775 23.19 -5.32 7.66
C VAL A 775 22.38 -5.87 8.83
N ALA A 776 22.87 -5.69 10.07
CA ALA A 776 22.15 -6.14 11.27
C ALA A 776 20.77 -5.48 11.43
N ALA A 777 20.66 -4.17 11.14
CA ALA A 777 19.39 -3.45 11.18
C ALA A 777 18.40 -3.93 10.09
N VAL A 778 18.90 -4.27 8.89
CA VAL A 778 18.07 -4.83 7.81
C VAL A 778 17.53 -6.22 8.17
N GLN A 779 18.30 -7.03 8.88
CA GLN A 779 17.85 -8.35 9.36
C GLN A 779 16.74 -8.20 10.41
N GLY A 780 16.90 -7.31 11.40
CA GLY A 780 15.83 -6.98 12.36
C GLY A 780 14.57 -6.40 11.70
N ASP A 781 14.73 -5.50 10.72
CA ASP A 781 13.63 -4.96 9.91
C ASP A 781 12.84 -6.09 9.19
N GLU A 782 13.52 -7.12 8.66
CA GLU A 782 12.85 -8.27 8.01
C GLU A 782 12.19 -9.24 9.01
N GLU A 783 12.72 -9.38 10.23
CA GLU A 783 12.12 -10.18 11.31
C GLU A 783 10.86 -9.53 11.92
N GLU A 784 10.88 -8.21 12.15
CA GLU A 784 9.69 -7.45 12.59
C GLU A 784 8.68 -7.22 11.45
N GLY A 785 9.10 -7.35 10.20
CA GLY A 785 8.26 -7.23 8.99
C GLY A 785 8.16 -5.81 8.42
N GLU A 786 9.01 -4.87 8.85
CA GLU A 786 9.07 -3.49 8.35
C GLU A 786 9.84 -3.38 7.02
N GLY A 787 9.12 -3.57 5.90
CA GLY A 787 9.69 -3.40 4.56
C GLY A 787 10.27 -2.00 4.31
N ILE A 788 11.56 -1.94 3.95
CA ILE A 788 12.28 -0.68 3.67
C ILE A 788 11.75 -0.02 2.39
N PHE A 789 11.34 1.25 2.47
CA PHE A 789 10.82 2.02 1.34
C PHE A 789 11.77 1.99 0.13
N GLY A 790 11.24 1.78 -1.08
CA GLY A 790 12.03 1.70 -2.32
C GLY A 790 12.83 0.39 -2.51
N VAL A 791 12.93 -0.45 -1.48
CA VAL A 791 13.60 -1.76 -1.50
C VAL A 791 12.54 -2.86 -1.65
N SER A 792 12.74 -3.77 -2.60
CA SER A 792 11.91 -4.99 -2.71
C SER A 792 12.57 -6.16 -1.99
N LYS A 793 11.82 -7.20 -1.61
CA LYS A 793 12.33 -8.40 -0.91
C LYS A 793 13.62 -8.98 -1.55
N ARG A 794 13.71 -9.02 -2.90
CA ARG A 794 14.93 -9.45 -3.62
C ARG A 794 16.10 -8.45 -3.56
N ARG A 795 15.83 -7.14 -3.43
CA ARG A 795 16.91 -6.16 -3.14
C ARG A 795 17.36 -6.30 -1.69
N ALA A 796 16.44 -6.52 -0.75
CA ALA A 796 16.77 -6.70 0.66
C ALA A 796 17.67 -7.92 0.87
N SER A 797 17.30 -9.07 0.29
CA SER A 797 18.14 -10.28 0.26
C SER A 797 19.45 -10.13 -0.53
N GLN A 798 19.68 -9.01 -1.22
CA GLN A 798 20.95 -8.68 -1.89
C GLN A 798 21.79 -7.66 -1.10
N ILE A 799 21.24 -6.99 -0.07
CA ILE A 799 21.96 -5.99 0.73
C ILE A 799 23.28 -6.54 1.28
N PRO A 800 23.39 -7.75 1.86
CA PRO A 800 24.65 -8.28 2.37
C PRO A 800 25.76 -8.39 1.31
N ALA A 801 25.41 -8.67 0.05
CA ALA A 801 26.37 -8.74 -1.05
C ALA A 801 26.76 -7.34 -1.58
N VAL A 802 25.81 -6.39 -1.60
CA VAL A 802 26.12 -4.98 -1.92
C VAL A 802 26.97 -4.34 -0.82
N ALA A 803 26.75 -4.71 0.44
CA ALA A 803 27.53 -4.32 1.61
C ALA A 803 29.02 -4.67 1.46
N VAL A 804 29.36 -5.94 1.19
CA VAL A 804 30.75 -6.38 0.95
C VAL A 804 31.38 -5.63 -0.23
N LEU A 805 30.63 -5.41 -1.30
CA LEU A 805 31.08 -4.62 -2.45
C LEU A 805 31.34 -3.15 -2.08
N VAL A 806 30.53 -2.56 -1.19
CA VAL A 806 30.69 -1.17 -0.71
C VAL A 806 31.94 -1.00 0.16
N GLU A 807 32.25 -1.96 1.04
CA GLU A 807 33.52 -1.96 1.80
C GLU A 807 34.71 -1.93 0.83
N VAL A 808 34.77 -2.90 -0.09
CA VAL A 808 35.87 -3.05 -1.05
C VAL A 808 36.03 -1.82 -1.97
N ILE A 809 34.93 -1.22 -2.44
CA ILE A 809 35.00 0.00 -3.26
C ILE A 809 35.61 1.16 -2.46
N MET A 810 35.29 1.30 -1.17
CA MET A 810 35.87 2.35 -0.34
C MET A 810 37.34 2.07 -0.02
N GLU A 811 37.72 0.83 0.28
CA GLU A 811 39.12 0.45 0.48
C GLU A 811 39.98 0.65 -0.78
N ALA A 812 39.48 0.31 -1.97
CA ALA A 812 40.17 0.48 -3.23
C ALA A 812 40.25 1.95 -3.69
N LEU A 813 39.25 2.79 -3.32
CA LEU A 813 39.12 4.18 -3.77
C LEU A 813 39.23 5.17 -2.60
N PRO A 814 40.42 5.35 -1.98
CA PRO A 814 40.60 6.28 -0.86
C PRO A 814 40.38 7.75 -1.25
N GLU A 815 40.55 8.11 -2.53
CA GLU A 815 40.34 9.47 -3.02
C GLU A 815 38.88 9.90 -3.13
N VAL A 816 37.92 8.96 -3.14
CA VAL A 816 36.48 9.26 -3.16
C VAL A 816 36.01 9.73 -1.77
N THR A 817 35.47 10.95 -1.70
CA THR A 817 34.95 11.53 -0.45
C THR A 817 33.43 11.74 -0.44
N HIS A 818 32.79 11.84 -1.61
CA HIS A 818 31.36 12.08 -1.75
C HIS A 818 30.73 11.08 -2.71
N ILE A 819 29.51 10.62 -2.41
CA ILE A 819 28.77 9.65 -3.20
C ILE A 819 27.40 10.23 -3.57
N GLN A 820 27.04 10.20 -4.86
CA GLN A 820 25.71 10.54 -5.36
C GLN A 820 25.01 9.30 -5.93
N PHE A 821 23.73 9.12 -5.61
CA PHE A 821 22.89 8.10 -6.24
C PHE A 821 22.12 8.69 -7.44
N CYS A 822 22.15 7.98 -8.57
CA CYS A 822 21.53 8.37 -9.83
C CYS A 822 20.44 7.39 -10.25
N GLN A 823 19.37 7.91 -10.85
CA GLN A 823 18.21 7.13 -11.30
C GLN A 823 18.32 6.70 -12.77
N GLY A 824 18.95 7.50 -13.62
CA GLY A 824 19.18 7.12 -15.01
C GLY A 824 20.11 5.92 -15.16
N GLY A 825 19.99 5.25 -16.30
CA GLY A 825 20.88 4.21 -16.79
C GLY A 825 20.71 4.09 -18.29
N VAL A 826 20.82 2.87 -18.83
CA VAL A 826 20.87 2.61 -20.29
C VAL A 826 19.73 3.27 -21.10
N ARG A 827 18.49 3.32 -20.61
CA ARG A 827 17.38 3.93 -21.37
C ARG A 827 17.51 5.44 -21.42
N GLU A 828 17.73 6.03 -20.25
CA GLU A 828 17.78 7.46 -20.02
C GLU A 828 19.03 8.05 -20.68
N GLY A 829 20.15 7.32 -20.65
CA GLY A 829 21.39 7.66 -21.37
C GLY A 829 21.27 7.58 -22.89
N PHE A 830 20.57 6.58 -23.43
CA PHE A 830 20.37 6.44 -24.88
C PHE A 830 19.43 7.52 -25.46
N LEU A 831 18.46 7.99 -24.67
CA LEU A 831 17.68 9.18 -25.03
C LEU A 831 18.50 10.45 -24.88
N PHE A 832 19.32 10.58 -23.83
CA PHE A 832 20.21 11.72 -23.64
C PHE A 832 21.27 11.86 -24.75
N GLU A 833 21.79 10.73 -25.25
CA GLU A 833 22.71 10.65 -26.40
C GLU A 833 22.13 11.28 -27.67
N LYS A 834 20.81 11.15 -27.87
CA LYS A 834 20.08 11.68 -29.02
C LYS A 834 19.74 13.17 -28.90
N LEU A 835 19.99 13.79 -27.74
CA LEU A 835 19.79 15.24 -27.55
C LEU A 835 20.99 16.02 -28.10
N SER A 836 20.72 17.16 -28.72
CA SER A 836 21.77 18.06 -29.19
C SER A 836 22.65 18.56 -28.02
N ALA A 837 23.85 19.06 -28.31
CA ALA A 837 24.75 19.56 -27.27
C ALA A 837 24.10 20.75 -26.52
N GLU A 838 23.42 21.63 -27.26
CA GLU A 838 22.73 22.81 -26.73
C GLU A 838 21.60 22.42 -25.78
N VAL A 839 20.82 21.37 -26.11
CA VAL A 839 19.77 20.86 -25.20
C VAL A 839 20.40 20.21 -23.97
N ARG A 840 21.49 19.44 -24.10
CA ARG A 840 22.20 18.82 -22.95
C ARG A 840 22.83 19.85 -22.01
N ALA A 841 23.33 20.96 -22.56
CA ALA A 841 23.92 22.08 -21.83
C ALA A 841 22.90 22.91 -21.03
N GLN A 842 21.59 22.72 -21.24
CA GLN A 842 20.56 23.40 -20.47
C GLN A 842 20.62 23.01 -18.99
N ASP A 843 20.43 23.99 -18.12
CA ASP A 843 20.19 23.77 -16.70
C ASP A 843 18.88 22.97 -16.52
N PRO A 844 18.92 21.79 -15.87
CA PRO A 844 17.75 20.92 -15.77
C PRO A 844 16.65 21.49 -14.88
N LEU A 845 16.98 22.31 -13.88
CA LEU A 845 15.99 22.93 -12.99
C LEU A 845 15.28 24.09 -13.73
N LEU A 846 16.01 24.86 -14.51
CA LEU A 846 15.41 25.87 -15.39
C LEU A 846 14.53 25.22 -16.47
N ALA A 847 15.03 24.17 -17.14
CA ALA A 847 14.27 23.41 -18.13
C ALA A 847 12.99 22.78 -17.58
N ALA A 848 13.04 22.26 -16.34
CA ALA A 848 11.87 21.72 -15.64
C ALA A 848 10.81 22.78 -15.28
N THR A 849 11.21 24.04 -15.15
CA THR A 849 10.35 25.12 -14.63
C THR A 849 9.86 26.09 -15.69
N MET A 850 10.45 26.13 -16.88
CA MET A 850 10.01 27.01 -17.98
C MET A 850 8.52 26.83 -18.34
N VAL A 851 7.96 25.61 -18.25
CA VAL A 851 6.52 25.36 -18.47
C VAL A 851 5.58 26.00 -17.43
N TYR A 852 6.13 26.54 -16.34
CA TYR A 852 5.39 27.21 -15.27
C TYR A 852 5.62 28.72 -15.24
N ALA A 853 6.45 29.26 -16.14
CA ALA A 853 6.77 30.67 -16.17
C ALA A 853 5.52 31.56 -16.38
N PRO A 854 5.49 32.78 -15.82
CA PRO A 854 4.64 33.87 -16.31
C PRO A 854 4.80 34.08 -17.83
N ALA A 855 3.85 34.78 -18.46
CA ALA A 855 3.81 34.89 -19.93
C ALA A 855 5.10 35.51 -20.52
N GLU A 856 5.37 35.25 -21.80
CA GLU A 856 6.70 35.41 -22.42
C GLU A 856 7.42 36.71 -22.02
N GLY A 857 8.57 36.55 -21.34
CA GLY A 857 9.39 37.64 -20.80
C GLY A 857 9.10 38.02 -19.33
N GLU A 858 7.85 37.94 -18.86
CA GLU A 858 7.42 38.46 -17.56
C GLU A 858 8.16 37.82 -16.36
N GLY A 859 8.48 36.52 -16.46
CA GLY A 859 9.27 35.80 -15.44
C GLY A 859 10.70 36.34 -15.25
N GLN A 860 11.29 36.98 -16.27
CA GLN A 860 12.65 37.54 -16.17
C GLN A 860 12.69 38.76 -15.23
N GLY A 861 11.64 39.60 -15.26
CA GLY A 861 11.52 40.75 -14.36
C GLY A 861 11.32 40.34 -12.90
N ILE A 862 10.55 39.28 -12.64
CA ILE A 862 10.46 38.66 -11.30
C ILE A 862 11.84 38.13 -10.86
N GLY A 863 12.56 37.43 -11.74
CA GLY A 863 13.92 36.96 -11.46
C GLY A 863 14.94 38.09 -11.22
N ALA A 864 14.79 39.24 -11.88
CA ALA A 864 15.60 40.43 -11.62
C ALA A 864 15.33 41.02 -10.23
N LEU A 865 14.07 41.16 -9.83
CA LEU A 865 13.68 41.63 -8.48
C LEU A 865 14.20 40.70 -7.38
N LEU A 866 14.11 39.38 -7.56
CA LEU A 866 14.63 38.41 -6.60
C LEU A 866 16.17 38.42 -6.52
N ARG A 867 16.88 38.68 -7.63
CA ARG A 867 18.34 38.84 -7.63
C ARG A 867 18.81 40.13 -6.93
N GLY A 868 18.16 41.27 -7.16
CA GLY A 868 18.49 42.53 -6.50
C GLY A 868 18.32 42.52 -4.96
N ALA A 869 17.54 41.57 -4.46
CA ALA A 869 17.40 41.31 -3.03
C ALA A 869 18.48 40.38 -2.43
N LEU A 870 19.51 40.00 -3.19
CA LEU A 870 20.63 39.16 -2.71
C LEU A 870 21.96 39.93 -2.81
N PRO A 871 22.94 39.67 -1.91
CA PRO A 871 24.23 40.34 -1.97
C PRO A 871 25.14 39.74 -3.06
N GLU A 872 25.81 40.62 -3.79
CA GLU A 872 26.81 40.26 -4.81
C GLU A 872 28.18 39.89 -4.19
N THR A 873 28.43 40.31 -2.94
CA THR A 873 29.69 40.13 -2.22
C THR A 873 29.50 39.37 -0.90
N ALA A 874 30.56 38.71 -0.43
CA ALA A 874 30.58 38.07 0.89
C ALA A 874 30.65 39.12 2.02
N SER A 875 30.17 38.76 3.22
CA SER A 875 30.10 39.70 4.35
C SER A 875 31.49 40.17 4.84
N PRO A 876 31.69 41.47 5.17
CA PRO A 876 33.02 42.02 5.46
C PRO A 876 33.74 41.40 6.67
N ILE A 877 33.03 41.13 7.77
CA ILE A 877 33.60 40.62 9.02
C ILE A 877 33.58 39.09 9.06
N GLY A 878 32.58 38.48 8.41
CA GLY A 878 32.30 37.05 8.48
C GLY A 878 32.70 36.20 7.29
N GLY A 879 32.97 36.82 6.13
CA GLY A 879 33.16 36.09 4.86
C GLY A 879 31.90 35.34 4.39
N VAL A 880 30.71 35.70 4.88
CA VAL A 880 29.47 34.94 4.62
C VAL A 880 28.94 35.26 3.23
N SER A 881 28.97 34.27 2.33
CA SER A 881 28.41 34.35 0.98
C SER A 881 26.98 33.82 0.89
N LEU A 882 26.40 33.89 -0.32
CA LEU A 882 25.31 33.02 -0.73
C LEU A 882 25.75 31.54 -0.72
N PRO A 883 24.86 30.58 -0.38
CA PRO A 883 25.15 29.16 -0.53
C PRO A 883 25.14 28.73 -2.00
N GLY A 884 25.89 27.69 -2.34
CA GLY A 884 26.02 27.20 -3.73
C GLY A 884 24.72 26.76 -4.41
N ALA A 885 23.64 26.51 -3.66
CA ALA A 885 22.31 26.24 -4.20
C ALA A 885 21.62 27.47 -4.81
N PHE A 886 22.00 28.69 -4.42
CA PHE A 886 21.33 29.94 -4.82
C PHE A 886 21.93 30.53 -6.11
N THR A 887 22.03 29.71 -7.16
CA THR A 887 22.56 30.12 -8.47
C THR A 887 21.60 31.06 -9.21
N ALA A 888 22.08 31.76 -10.24
CA ALA A 888 21.23 32.60 -11.09
C ALA A 888 20.08 31.79 -11.75
N ASN A 889 20.34 30.53 -12.11
CA ASN A 889 19.35 29.62 -12.69
C ASN A 889 18.33 29.17 -11.65
N PHE A 890 18.75 28.89 -10.42
CA PHE A 890 17.86 28.61 -9.29
C PHE A 890 16.91 29.78 -9.02
N ILE A 891 17.40 31.03 -9.04
CA ILE A 891 16.54 32.22 -8.84
C ILE A 891 15.53 32.39 -9.99
N ALA A 892 15.94 32.13 -11.24
CA ALA A 892 15.02 32.11 -12.37
C ALA A 892 13.97 30.98 -12.27
N ALA A 893 14.35 29.80 -11.80
CA ALA A 893 13.43 28.69 -11.55
C ALA A 893 12.43 29.00 -10.41
N VAL A 894 12.87 29.65 -9.33
CA VAL A 894 11.98 30.17 -8.28
C VAL A 894 11.01 31.21 -8.84
N ALA A 895 11.47 32.13 -9.70
CA ALA A 895 10.63 33.13 -10.35
C ALA A 895 9.52 32.49 -11.20
N ASN A 896 9.87 31.47 -12.00
CA ASN A 896 8.89 30.67 -12.76
C ASN A 896 7.84 30.04 -11.83
N LEU A 897 8.29 29.36 -10.77
CA LEU A 897 7.41 28.61 -9.86
C LEU A 897 6.51 29.48 -8.96
N MET A 898 6.82 30.78 -8.82
CA MET A 898 6.27 31.64 -7.76
C MET A 898 4.72 31.81 -7.80
N TYR A 899 4.10 31.56 -8.95
CA TYR A 899 2.65 31.74 -9.18
C TYR A 899 1.87 30.44 -9.42
N VAL A 900 2.54 29.27 -9.51
CA VAL A 900 1.90 27.96 -9.79
C VAL A 900 0.72 27.69 -8.85
N HIS A 901 0.92 27.89 -7.55
CA HIS A 901 -0.06 27.56 -6.51
C HIS A 901 -1.12 28.66 -6.31
N SER A 902 -1.20 29.67 -7.19
CA SER A 902 -2.21 30.74 -7.14
C SER A 902 -3.65 30.20 -7.23
N ARG A 903 -3.88 29.14 -8.01
CA ARG A 903 -5.20 28.49 -8.18
C ARG A 903 -5.57 27.53 -7.04
N VAL A 904 -4.65 27.21 -6.13
CA VAL A 904 -4.91 26.40 -4.93
C VAL A 904 -5.68 27.26 -3.90
N PRO A 905 -6.64 26.69 -3.13
CA PRO A 905 -7.30 27.39 -2.02
C PRO A 905 -6.29 28.05 -1.08
N ARG A 906 -6.59 29.25 -0.58
CA ARG A 906 -5.65 30.15 0.11
C ARG A 906 -4.97 29.45 1.29
N GLU A 907 -5.73 28.66 2.02
CA GLU A 907 -5.40 27.90 3.22
C GLU A 907 -4.37 26.80 2.91
N SER A 908 -4.44 26.21 1.71
CA SER A 908 -3.61 25.08 1.29
C SER A 908 -2.40 25.48 0.46
N ARG A 909 -2.21 26.76 0.11
CA ARG A 909 -1.12 27.21 -0.78
C ARG A 909 0.27 26.93 -0.23
N SER A 910 0.49 27.20 1.06
CA SER A 910 1.77 26.93 1.73
C SER A 910 2.10 25.44 1.74
N ALA A 911 1.12 24.56 2.02
CA ALA A 911 1.31 23.12 1.99
C ALA A 911 1.56 22.59 0.57
N ALA A 912 0.76 23.01 -0.43
CA ALA A 912 0.97 22.61 -1.83
C ALA A 912 2.36 23.04 -2.35
N ALA A 913 2.81 24.24 -1.99
CA ALA A 913 4.14 24.74 -2.31
C ALA A 913 5.27 23.97 -1.58
N LEU A 914 5.05 23.54 -0.33
CA LEU A 914 6.00 22.73 0.44
C LEU A 914 6.17 21.31 -0.13
N HIS A 915 5.12 20.74 -0.75
CA HIS A 915 5.13 19.41 -1.36
C HIS A 915 5.49 19.42 -2.86
N CYS A 916 5.70 20.58 -3.47
CA CYS A 916 5.79 20.72 -4.93
C CYS A 916 6.98 19.96 -5.56
N THR A 917 8.06 19.73 -4.80
CA THR A 917 9.27 19.03 -5.24
C THR A 917 9.34 17.55 -4.84
N THR A 918 8.28 16.99 -4.25
CA THR A 918 8.28 15.60 -3.75
C THR A 918 7.03 14.81 -4.11
N THR A 919 5.86 15.44 -4.14
CA THR A 919 4.60 14.83 -4.63
C THR A 919 3.84 15.72 -5.62
N GLY A 920 4.16 17.01 -5.72
CA GLY A 920 3.62 17.93 -6.71
C GLY A 920 4.43 18.02 -8.01
N ILE A 921 4.32 19.18 -8.68
CA ILE A 921 4.75 19.41 -10.07
C ILE A 921 6.20 19.05 -10.44
N LEU A 922 7.15 19.09 -9.51
CA LEU A 922 8.56 18.75 -9.75
C LEU A 922 8.97 17.39 -9.14
N ALA A 923 8.01 16.56 -8.73
CA ALA A 923 8.29 15.20 -8.26
C ALA A 923 8.99 14.35 -9.34
N SER A 924 8.58 14.49 -10.61
CA SER A 924 9.09 13.74 -11.76
C SER A 924 10.49 14.17 -12.26
N THR A 925 11.03 15.29 -11.80
CA THR A 925 12.24 15.93 -12.35
C THR A 925 13.53 15.20 -11.91
N ASN A 926 13.85 14.06 -12.55
CA ASN A 926 14.91 13.12 -12.15
C ASN A 926 16.36 13.60 -12.37
N CYS A 927 16.59 14.91 -12.34
CA CYS A 927 17.86 15.59 -12.56
C CYS A 927 18.18 16.67 -11.51
N VAL A 928 17.29 16.91 -10.55
CA VAL A 928 17.42 17.89 -9.46
C VAL A 928 17.78 17.19 -8.14
N SER A 929 18.73 17.75 -7.39
CA SER A 929 19.24 17.18 -6.13
C SER A 929 18.27 17.32 -4.95
N HIS A 930 18.53 16.56 -3.88
CA HIS A 930 17.74 16.65 -2.65
C HIS A 930 17.88 18.00 -1.92
N VAL A 931 19.00 18.71 -2.11
CA VAL A 931 19.22 20.04 -1.56
C VAL A 931 18.31 21.04 -2.28
N GLU A 932 18.41 21.11 -3.61
CA GLU A 932 17.57 22.00 -4.43
C GLU A 932 16.07 21.74 -4.19
N ARG A 933 15.65 20.46 -4.16
CA ARG A 933 14.25 20.10 -3.85
C ARG A 933 13.78 20.68 -2.52
N ALA A 934 14.61 20.64 -1.47
CA ALA A 934 14.27 21.20 -0.17
C ALA A 934 14.29 22.74 -0.16
N VAL A 935 15.32 23.37 -0.75
CA VAL A 935 15.43 24.84 -0.83
C VAL A 935 14.26 25.45 -1.61
N ILE A 936 13.89 24.89 -2.77
CA ILE A 936 12.72 25.34 -3.56
C ILE A 936 11.43 25.25 -2.72
N ALA A 937 11.18 24.10 -2.09
CA ALA A 937 9.98 23.89 -1.28
C ALA A 937 9.88 24.88 -0.09
N LEU A 938 11.01 25.17 0.57
CA LEU A 938 11.05 26.12 1.68
C LEU A 938 10.81 27.57 1.21
N VAL A 939 11.44 28.00 0.11
CA VAL A 939 11.23 29.33 -0.50
C VAL A 939 9.77 29.52 -0.93
N LEU A 940 9.19 28.55 -1.64
CA LEU A 940 7.82 28.65 -2.15
C LEU A 940 6.76 28.50 -1.04
N CYS A 941 7.05 27.77 0.05
CA CYS A 941 6.19 27.72 1.22
C CYS A 941 6.10 29.09 1.92
N GLU A 942 7.24 29.72 2.21
CA GLU A 942 7.30 31.04 2.86
C GLU A 942 6.75 32.16 1.98
N ARG A 943 6.85 32.05 0.64
CA ARG A 943 6.21 32.94 -0.34
C ARG A 943 4.71 33.12 -0.11
N TRP A 944 4.00 32.08 0.32
CA TRP A 944 2.55 32.15 0.57
C TRP A 944 2.18 32.57 2.00
N ALA A 945 3.11 32.43 2.95
CA ALA A 945 3.01 32.90 4.33
C ALA A 945 1.72 32.49 5.10
N GLY A 946 1.03 31.44 4.68
CA GLY A 946 -0.13 30.86 5.35
C GLY A 946 0.27 29.80 6.39
N ASP A 947 -0.62 29.56 7.35
CA ASP A 947 -0.41 28.55 8.39
C ASP A 947 -0.30 27.13 7.82
N LEU A 948 0.64 26.36 8.35
CA LEU A 948 0.83 24.94 8.02
C LEU A 948 0.13 24.05 9.05
N ALA A 949 -0.43 22.92 8.62
CA ALA A 949 -0.94 21.90 9.52
C ALA A 949 0.20 21.31 10.40
N PRO A 950 -0.09 20.63 11.53
CA PRO A 950 0.95 20.02 12.36
C PRO A 950 1.84 19.03 11.61
N LEU A 951 1.24 18.27 10.67
CA LEU A 951 1.95 17.34 9.79
C LEU A 951 2.91 18.08 8.83
N ASP A 952 2.45 19.15 8.18
CA ASP A 952 3.28 19.93 7.27
C ASP A 952 4.38 20.70 8.01
N ARG A 953 4.16 21.16 9.25
CA ARG A 953 5.22 21.73 10.11
C ARG A 953 6.27 20.70 10.52
N GLU A 954 5.90 19.43 10.66
CA GLU A 954 6.85 18.34 10.86
C GLU A 954 7.59 18.01 9.57
N TYR A 955 6.92 18.03 8.42
CA TYR A 955 7.52 17.84 7.11
C TYR A 955 8.52 18.96 6.75
N GLN A 956 8.15 20.23 6.95
CA GLN A 956 9.01 21.40 6.80
C GLN A 956 10.28 21.26 7.66
N ARG A 957 10.12 20.91 8.95
CA ARG A 957 11.27 20.68 9.86
C ARG A 957 12.15 19.51 9.45
N ARG A 958 11.64 18.51 8.73
CA ARG A 958 12.46 17.44 8.11
C ARG A 958 13.21 17.95 6.88
N LEU A 959 12.57 18.70 5.98
CA LEU A 959 13.24 19.31 4.83
C LEU A 959 14.34 20.30 5.25
N MET A 960 14.11 21.10 6.30
CA MET A 960 15.12 22.00 6.89
C MET A 960 16.37 21.24 7.41
N ARG A 961 16.26 19.95 7.73
CA ARG A 961 17.40 19.10 8.15
C ARG A 961 18.09 18.38 6.99
N CYS A 962 17.54 18.44 5.77
CA CYS A 962 18.21 17.94 4.56
C CYS A 962 19.28 18.90 4.01
N VAL A 963 19.32 20.15 4.48
CA VAL A 963 20.18 21.24 3.99
C VAL A 963 20.91 21.91 5.15
N SER A 964 21.90 22.76 4.85
CA SER A 964 22.66 23.48 5.87
C SER A 964 21.84 24.60 6.55
N PRO A 965 22.18 25.01 7.80
CA PRO A 965 21.53 26.14 8.47
C PRO A 965 21.58 27.45 7.66
N GLN A 966 22.66 27.66 6.89
CA GLN A 966 22.84 28.77 5.97
C GLN A 966 21.78 28.72 4.84
N GLU A 967 21.61 27.57 4.19
CA GLU A 967 20.60 27.36 3.13
C GLU A 967 19.17 27.51 3.65
N VAL A 968 18.86 27.02 4.85
CA VAL A 968 17.53 27.24 5.45
C VAL A 968 17.29 28.73 5.67
N TRP A 969 18.26 29.44 6.25
CA TRP A 969 18.12 30.88 6.53
C TRP A 969 17.89 31.69 5.25
N TRP A 970 18.66 31.42 4.19
CA TRP A 970 18.48 32.05 2.89
C TRP A 970 17.16 31.66 2.21
N SER A 971 16.65 30.44 2.45
CA SER A 971 15.32 30.03 1.97
C SER A 971 14.20 30.84 2.64
N LEU A 972 14.27 31.01 3.97
CA LEU A 972 13.30 31.81 4.74
C LEU A 972 13.36 33.30 4.37
N TYR A 973 14.56 33.83 4.14
CA TYR A 973 14.77 35.20 3.68
C TYR A 973 14.17 35.42 2.28
N LEU A 974 14.62 34.63 1.29
CA LEU A 974 14.20 34.78 -0.11
C LEU A 974 12.70 34.51 -0.29
N GLY A 975 12.13 33.53 0.43
CA GLY A 975 10.69 33.28 0.41
C GLY A 975 9.86 34.46 0.90
N ARG A 976 10.33 35.21 1.90
CA ARG A 976 9.62 36.41 2.39
C ARG A 976 9.84 37.64 1.51
N VAL A 977 11.00 37.76 0.85
CA VAL A 977 11.17 38.72 -0.25
C VAL A 977 10.19 38.41 -1.38
N ALA A 978 10.09 37.14 -1.80
CA ALA A 978 9.14 36.67 -2.79
C ALA A 978 7.67 36.95 -2.40
N ALA A 979 7.35 36.92 -1.10
CA ALA A 979 6.05 37.37 -0.59
C ALA A 979 5.80 38.87 -0.88
N ILE A 980 6.79 39.75 -0.69
CA ILE A 980 6.67 41.18 -1.07
C ILE A 980 6.48 41.31 -2.59
N VAL A 981 7.31 40.64 -3.41
CA VAL A 981 7.21 40.70 -4.88
C VAL A 981 5.80 40.30 -5.33
N GLY A 982 5.29 39.18 -4.82
CA GLY A 982 3.97 38.68 -5.19
C GLY A 982 2.77 39.33 -4.49
N ASP A 983 2.99 40.21 -3.50
CA ASP A 983 1.99 41.15 -2.98
C ASP A 983 1.87 42.38 -3.91
N VAL A 984 2.99 42.88 -4.43
CA VAL A 984 3.06 44.07 -5.32
C VAL A 984 2.71 43.73 -6.78
N TYR A 985 3.07 42.53 -7.22
CA TYR A 985 2.88 42.01 -8.58
C TYR A 985 2.07 40.70 -8.54
N PRO A 986 0.78 40.71 -8.14
CA PRO A 986 -0.01 39.49 -7.94
C PRO A 986 -0.24 38.67 -9.22
N ALA A 987 -0.07 39.27 -10.40
CA ALA A 987 -0.19 38.62 -11.70
C ALA A 987 1.14 38.16 -12.33
N GLY A 988 2.28 38.31 -11.65
CA GLY A 988 3.61 37.94 -12.18
C GLY A 988 4.23 38.92 -13.18
N ARG A 989 3.51 39.98 -13.53
CA ARG A 989 3.92 40.97 -14.55
C ARG A 989 4.76 42.08 -13.94
N VAL A 990 5.99 42.27 -14.42
CA VAL A 990 6.86 43.39 -14.05
C VAL A 990 7.07 44.27 -15.27
N ASP A 991 6.44 45.44 -15.27
CA ASP A 991 6.72 46.51 -16.24
C ASP A 991 7.94 47.31 -15.75
N GLU A 992 8.95 47.50 -16.60
CA GLU A 992 10.15 48.29 -16.27
C GLU A 992 9.89 49.80 -16.33
N THR A 993 8.97 50.24 -17.20
CA THR A 993 8.55 51.64 -17.36
C THR A 993 7.63 52.07 -16.22
N GLN A 994 6.75 51.17 -15.76
CA GLN A 994 5.85 51.34 -14.61
C GLN A 994 6.26 50.45 -13.42
N TRP A 995 7.57 50.40 -13.13
CA TRP A 995 8.08 49.63 -12.00
C TRP A 995 7.46 50.13 -10.67
N ARG A 996 7.23 49.22 -9.72
CA ARG A 996 6.48 49.46 -8.47
C ARG A 996 7.38 49.42 -7.25
N VAL A 997 8.25 48.41 -7.20
CA VAL A 997 9.33 48.27 -6.21
C VAL A 997 10.63 47.84 -6.90
N ARG A 998 11.77 48.17 -6.28
CA ARG A 998 13.10 47.64 -6.60
C ARG A 998 13.80 47.26 -5.30
N PHE A 999 14.65 46.23 -5.36
CA PHE A 999 15.42 45.75 -4.23
C PHE A 999 16.91 45.96 -4.49
N GLU A 1000 17.61 46.40 -3.45
CA GLU A 1000 19.07 46.52 -3.41
C GLU A 1000 19.53 45.99 -2.05
N THR A 1001 20.73 45.43 -1.96
CA THR A 1001 21.32 45.01 -0.69
C THR A 1001 22.67 45.64 -0.43
N GLN A 1002 22.98 45.86 0.85
CA GLN A 1002 24.24 46.46 1.31
C GLN A 1002 24.68 45.77 2.61
N TRP A 1003 25.99 45.53 2.76
CA TRP A 1003 26.58 45.11 4.03
C TRP A 1003 26.89 46.33 4.92
N GLU A 1004 26.57 46.22 6.21
CA GLU A 1004 26.87 47.24 7.23
C GLU A 1004 27.48 46.62 8.49
N ASP A 1005 28.51 47.26 9.04
CA ASP A 1005 29.18 46.86 10.28
C ASP A 1005 28.45 47.41 11.50
N VAL A 1006 27.83 46.55 12.31
CA VAL A 1006 27.06 46.98 13.50
C VAL A 1006 27.76 46.58 14.79
N VAL A 1007 28.27 47.58 15.53
CA VAL A 1007 28.88 47.39 16.85
C VAL A 1007 27.79 47.19 17.93
N LYS A 1008 27.83 46.06 18.63
CA LYS A 1008 26.88 45.73 19.70
C LYS A 1008 27.36 46.23 21.07
N LYS A 1009 26.47 46.29 22.06
CA LYS A 1009 26.70 46.76 23.46
C LYS A 1009 27.81 46.04 24.28
N LYS A 1010 28.63 45.19 23.66
CA LYS A 1010 29.83 44.56 24.25
C LYS A 1010 31.08 44.73 23.37
N GLY A 1011 31.12 45.72 22.47
CA GLY A 1011 32.27 46.02 21.61
C GLY A 1011 32.44 45.11 20.38
N ALA A 1012 31.82 43.93 20.37
CA ALA A 1012 31.84 43.05 19.19
C ALA A 1012 31.03 43.65 18.01
N ALA A 1013 31.69 43.78 16.87
CA ALA A 1013 31.06 44.07 15.58
C ALA A 1013 30.48 42.81 14.94
N CYS A 1014 29.52 42.98 14.02
CA CYS A 1014 28.95 41.90 13.21
C CYS A 1014 28.29 42.44 11.94
N ASP A 1015 28.22 41.59 10.92
CA ASP A 1015 27.60 41.90 9.64
C ASP A 1015 26.08 42.07 9.74
N LEU A 1016 25.56 43.14 9.13
CA LEU A 1016 24.15 43.34 8.85
C LEU A 1016 23.95 43.39 7.33
N LEU A 1017 23.08 42.53 6.80
CA LEU A 1017 22.56 42.65 5.44
C LEU A 1017 21.38 43.63 5.46
N ARG A 1018 21.61 44.87 5.02
CA ARG A 1018 20.52 45.82 4.80
C ARG A 1018 19.83 45.49 3.48
N LEU A 1019 18.52 45.24 3.54
CA LEU A 1019 17.64 45.21 2.36
C LEU A 1019 17.01 46.60 2.20
N ILE A 1020 17.26 47.23 1.06
CA ILE A 1020 16.67 48.52 0.68
C ILE A 1020 15.49 48.21 -0.25
N VAL A 1021 14.30 48.69 0.10
CA VAL A 1021 13.06 48.47 -0.67
C VAL A 1021 12.63 49.81 -1.26
N ARG A 1022 13.14 50.15 -2.45
CA ARG A 1022 12.73 51.38 -3.14
C ARG A 1022 11.32 51.19 -3.70
N ARG A 1023 10.44 52.17 -3.49
CA ARG A 1023 9.08 52.23 -4.07
C ARG A 1023 9.06 53.30 -5.17
N ASN A 1024 8.26 53.08 -6.21
CA ASN A 1024 7.88 54.16 -7.12
C ASN A 1024 6.66 54.90 -6.56
N ASP A 1025 6.83 56.15 -6.16
CA ASP A 1025 5.74 56.93 -5.55
C ASP A 1025 4.66 57.37 -6.55
N ALA A 1026 4.92 57.30 -7.85
CA ALA A 1026 3.92 57.49 -8.91
C ALA A 1026 3.06 56.24 -9.18
N ALA A 1027 3.42 55.08 -8.61
CA ALA A 1027 2.68 53.83 -8.79
C ALA A 1027 1.70 53.58 -7.62
N PRO A 1028 0.46 53.11 -7.88
CA PRO A 1028 -0.54 52.83 -6.83
C PRO A 1028 -0.17 51.56 -6.04
N VAL A 1029 0.70 51.72 -5.04
CA VAL A 1029 1.20 50.65 -4.16
C VAL A 1029 0.84 50.95 -2.71
N LEU A 1030 0.04 50.06 -2.10
CA LEU A 1030 -0.37 50.12 -0.69
C LEU A 1030 0.85 50.06 0.25
N ARG A 1031 1.30 51.23 0.73
CA ARG A 1031 2.50 51.38 1.58
C ARG A 1031 2.46 50.49 2.82
N GLU A 1032 1.31 50.42 3.47
CA GLU A 1032 1.08 49.61 4.68
C GLU A 1032 1.31 48.11 4.45
N ARG A 1033 0.83 47.57 3.32
CA ARG A 1033 1.00 46.14 2.98
C ARG A 1033 2.45 45.79 2.64
N VAL A 1034 3.14 46.67 1.92
CA VAL A 1034 4.59 46.50 1.66
C VAL A 1034 5.38 46.56 2.96
N GLN A 1035 5.04 47.49 3.86
CA GLN A 1035 5.66 47.60 5.19
C GLN A 1035 5.41 46.34 6.05
N GLU A 1036 4.17 45.87 6.14
CA GLU A 1036 3.80 44.70 6.95
C GLU A 1036 4.52 43.42 6.49
N THR A 1037 4.64 43.21 5.18
CA THR A 1037 5.39 42.07 4.62
C THR A 1037 6.92 42.28 4.69
N ALA A 1038 7.43 43.51 4.58
CA ALA A 1038 8.85 43.81 4.82
C ALA A 1038 9.28 43.51 6.27
N GLU A 1039 8.46 43.82 7.28
CA GLU A 1039 8.74 43.44 8.66
C GLU A 1039 8.85 41.92 8.86
N LYS A 1040 8.22 41.10 8.02
CA LYS A 1040 8.34 39.63 8.07
C LYS A 1040 9.74 39.18 7.61
N VAL A 1041 10.38 39.92 6.69
CA VAL A 1041 11.79 39.74 6.31
C VAL A 1041 12.72 40.15 7.46
N GLU A 1042 12.51 41.32 8.07
CA GLU A 1042 13.30 41.78 9.22
C GLU A 1042 13.19 40.83 10.44
N LYS A 1043 12.03 40.16 10.59
CA LYS A 1043 11.83 39.09 11.58
C LYS A 1043 12.72 37.85 11.33
N VAL A 1044 13.29 37.60 10.14
CA VAL A 1044 14.28 36.52 9.90
C VAL A 1044 15.60 36.78 10.66
N GLY A 1045 16.04 38.05 10.72
CA GLY A 1045 17.27 38.43 11.42
C GLY A 1045 17.20 38.37 12.95
N LYS A 1046 16.01 38.18 13.55
CA LYS A 1046 15.80 38.31 15.00
C LYS A 1046 16.16 37.03 15.77
N LYS A 1047 16.87 37.20 16.89
CA LYS A 1047 17.49 36.14 17.71
C LYS A 1047 16.63 34.90 18.03
N LYS A 1048 15.33 35.06 18.16
CA LYS A 1048 14.39 33.95 18.45
C LYS A 1048 14.11 33.03 17.25
N ASN A 1049 14.56 33.42 16.05
CA ASN A 1049 14.29 32.74 14.78
C ASN A 1049 15.59 32.20 14.10
N TRP A 1050 16.70 32.15 14.83
CA TRP A 1050 18.00 31.65 14.33
C TRP A 1050 18.09 30.12 14.36
N ILE A 1051 19.02 29.57 13.57
CA ILE A 1051 19.09 28.12 13.28
C ILE A 1051 20.52 27.64 13.56
N HIS A 1052 20.71 26.81 14.60
CA HIS A 1052 21.99 26.18 14.96
C HIS A 1052 23.21 27.11 14.87
N ASP A 1053 23.22 28.15 15.70
CA ASP A 1053 24.24 29.22 15.79
C ASP A 1053 24.53 30.01 14.51
N TYR A 1054 23.94 29.64 13.37
CA TYR A 1054 23.80 30.53 12.22
C TYR A 1054 22.73 31.58 12.53
N GLY A 1055 23.26 32.72 13.00
CA GLY A 1055 22.52 33.78 13.68
C GLY A 1055 23.21 34.14 15.00
N VAL A 1056 23.55 35.42 15.16
CA VAL A 1056 24.69 35.90 15.98
C VAL A 1056 24.63 35.63 17.49
N ARG A 1057 25.06 34.45 17.97
CA ARG A 1057 25.33 34.20 19.41
C ARG A 1057 26.79 33.88 19.77
N GLY A 1058 27.72 34.75 19.37
CA GLY A 1058 29.04 34.82 20.01
C GLY A 1058 30.13 33.98 19.33
N GLY A 1059 30.31 34.22 18.04
CA GLY A 1059 31.43 33.79 17.21
C GLY A 1059 31.54 34.77 16.04
N HIS A 1060 32.69 34.85 15.39
CA HIS A 1060 32.87 35.76 14.24
C HIS A 1060 32.06 35.28 13.03
N GLY A 1061 31.44 36.22 12.32
CA GLY A 1061 30.70 35.98 11.07
C GLY A 1061 29.28 35.46 11.24
N GLY A 1062 28.33 36.37 11.49
CA GLY A 1062 26.91 36.04 11.53
C GLY A 1062 26.05 37.21 11.07
N VAL A 1063 25.13 36.91 10.16
CA VAL A 1063 24.30 37.90 9.44
C VAL A 1063 23.03 38.26 10.22
N GLY A 1064 22.77 39.55 10.39
CA GLY A 1064 21.43 40.08 10.68
C GLY A 1064 20.78 40.68 9.42
N VAL A 1065 19.48 41.02 9.47
CA VAL A 1065 18.81 41.78 8.40
C VAL A 1065 18.21 43.06 8.96
N GLY A 1066 18.43 44.18 8.26
CA GLY A 1066 17.79 45.48 8.51
C GLY A 1066 17.08 46.02 7.28
N LEU A 1067 16.15 46.96 7.46
CA LEU A 1067 15.41 47.60 6.37
C LEU A 1067 15.89 49.04 6.15
N GLY A 1068 16.17 49.40 4.90
CA GLY A 1068 16.59 50.74 4.50
C GLY A 1068 15.44 51.64 4.03
N ASP A 1069 15.22 52.74 4.76
CA ASP A 1069 14.44 53.95 4.41
C ASP A 1069 13.12 53.73 3.62
N VAL A 1070 12.12 53.06 4.24
CA VAL A 1070 10.71 53.10 3.79
C VAL A 1070 10.04 54.41 4.24
N GLY A 1071 10.75 55.52 4.05
CA GLY A 1071 10.39 56.88 4.47
C GLY A 1071 10.84 57.21 5.89
N ARG A 1072 11.74 58.20 5.99
CA ARG A 1072 12.13 58.91 7.22
C ARG A 1072 10.92 59.36 8.05
N TRP A 1073 11.17 59.55 9.34
CA TRP A 1073 10.18 59.90 10.39
C TRP A 1073 9.26 58.75 10.84
N TRP A 1074 9.85 57.81 11.59
CA TRP A 1074 9.30 57.51 12.91
C TRP A 1074 10.35 57.80 13.98
N ALA A 1075 10.03 58.74 14.88
CA ALA A 1075 10.91 59.15 15.96
C ALA A 1075 10.70 58.29 17.22
N GLY A 1076 11.68 58.29 18.11
CA GLY A 1076 11.53 57.76 19.47
C GLY A 1076 12.37 56.53 19.77
N LEU A 1077 13.40 56.72 20.59
CA LEU A 1077 14.11 55.61 21.23
C LEU A 1077 13.14 54.76 22.06
N ARG A 1078 12.98 53.48 21.70
CA ARG A 1078 12.61 52.42 22.66
C ARG A 1078 13.63 51.29 22.65
N HIS A 1079 14.84 51.66 23.08
CA HIS A 1079 15.83 50.70 23.57
C HIS A 1079 15.25 49.87 24.73
N VAL A 1080 15.66 48.59 24.78
CA VAL A 1080 16.03 47.80 25.97
C VAL A 1080 15.26 48.07 27.28
N GLY A 1081 14.55 47.13 27.89
CA GLY A 1081 14.42 45.70 27.59
C GLY A 1081 14.02 44.92 28.86
N LEU A 1082 13.30 43.81 28.72
CA LEU A 1082 12.86 42.99 29.86
C LEU A 1082 14.03 42.27 30.55
N TYR A 1083 14.28 42.59 31.82
CA TYR A 1083 14.49 41.63 32.93
C TYR A 1083 14.74 42.36 34.26
N LYS A 1084 14.04 41.95 35.33
CA LYS A 1084 14.56 42.01 36.70
C LYS A 1084 14.00 40.80 37.48
N ALA A 1085 14.86 40.16 38.26
CA ALA A 1085 14.53 38.92 38.99
C ALA A 1085 14.16 39.20 40.46
N MET A 1086 13.86 38.13 41.21
CA MET A 1086 13.57 38.15 42.65
C MET A 1086 14.65 38.88 43.47
N PRO A 1087 14.26 39.61 44.53
CA PRO A 1087 15.09 39.83 45.72
C PRO A 1087 14.79 38.78 46.80
N SER A 1088 15.75 38.52 47.68
CA SER A 1088 15.58 37.62 48.84
C SER A 1088 15.87 38.33 50.17
N ASN A 1089 15.02 38.04 51.16
CA ASN A 1089 15.22 38.16 52.62
C ASN A 1089 15.10 39.53 53.34
N ARG A 1090 14.28 39.45 54.41
CA ARG A 1090 14.38 40.02 55.78
C ARG A 1090 13.75 41.39 56.15
N GLU A 1091 12.67 41.24 56.93
CA GLU A 1091 12.45 41.78 58.30
C GLU A 1091 11.64 43.08 58.53
N ALA A 1092 10.87 43.04 59.65
CA ALA A 1092 10.14 44.09 60.41
C ALA A 1092 8.82 44.71 59.87
N GLY A 1093 7.85 44.91 60.78
CA GLY A 1093 6.60 45.71 60.60
C GLY A 1093 5.41 44.94 60.01
N LEU A 1094 4.47 44.29 60.73
CA LEU A 1094 3.52 44.71 61.80
C LEU A 1094 2.44 45.73 61.41
N VAL A 1095 1.17 45.32 61.59
CA VAL A 1095 -0.07 46.12 61.78
C VAL A 1095 -0.61 46.88 60.54
N TYR A 1096 -1.90 46.83 60.18
CA TYR A 1096 -3.08 46.16 60.77
C TYR A 1096 -3.77 45.26 59.73
#